data_AF-A0A2N3ADT8-F1
#
_entry.id   AF-A0A2N3ADT8-F1
#
_cell.length_a   1.000
_cell.length_b   1.000
_cell.length_c   1.000
_cell.angle_alpha   90.00
_cell.angle_beta   90.00
_cell.angle_gamma   90.00
#
_symmetry.space_group_name_H-M   'P 1'
#
loop_
_entity.id
_entity.type
_entity.pdbx_description
1 polymer ?
#
loop_
_entity_poly.entity_id
_entity_poly.type
_entity_poly.pdbx_seq_one_letter_code
_entity_poly.pdbx_strand_id
1 'polypeptide(L)'
;MMKKLLLLSLVICLGFAATAQRTYTFKQQVHEHKAIEKMKIGIEPIKDNTVVNAQADEAPAYLPTYKNTNVVTVIDIGTSANAYSYGYGGGQKAILHAEPELNLVTNFHRMGGALDVGGYSGDLGYDISVDGGLTWTNMIEMYVAENNAGGTYFTDAARYPNHGVYNPEGNTDLSNAWLQYFAPNLDGSNSTDSWGGYSFGSVNLADPTIKTKNLQSTNPPVYQYIPDSYEVTRQGKVYVVDINQDWGSGSVVYQGSLIMNEGEWDETANDFVFEQELLDAPVAAATTRPSNTQVAFSEDGMTGYISFLGDNETVNVIGGAPGYYPIILKTMDGGASWSDPTGIQLAGPNGLAGIVNDLLTDEQIAQLYAAPLPGRDEIPYTTGFDHNITVDANGNLHIAIVVGVVGSTDYSIVSEAYLFAAYDIYTTDGGTTWHAVKLGSIRQFRGTWPGDYTEDNRIQITVSPDRETVFVTWLDTDLEDVEDNTRPNIYSRGIRPNPWGTADLTCDGTNPIATNVTLFSPGMWNASFAAVAQKSFFADGKYTIPMTYQPLAPDVDPGTPVQYKYITNFFFTDASFCVVGAEEIQQIETTQVSQNFPNPFNGETNIYINLAKGSNLNLEVYNLTGQKVLAKDYGYKPAGQVTITLRADELTTGVYFYTVEASGNKVTRKMIVK
;
A
#
# COMPACT_ATOMS: atom_id res chain seq x y z
N MET A 1 -65.14 24.17 -1.59
CA MET A 1 -64.48 22.87 -1.84
C MET A 1 -63.44 22.96 -2.98
N MET A 2 -62.63 24.03 -3.07
CA MET A 2 -61.66 24.25 -4.17
C MET A 2 -60.32 24.88 -3.74
N LYS A 3 -60.07 25.06 -2.43
CA LYS A 3 -58.79 25.61 -1.93
C LYS A 3 -57.84 24.59 -1.31
N LYS A 4 -58.27 23.33 -1.16
CA LYS A 4 -57.42 22.22 -0.65
C LYS A 4 -56.86 21.30 -1.74
N LEU A 5 -57.29 21.47 -3.00
CA LEU A 5 -56.81 20.63 -4.12
C LEU A 5 -55.59 21.22 -4.84
N LEU A 6 -55.39 22.55 -4.80
CA LEU A 6 -54.24 23.20 -5.45
C LEU A 6 -52.93 23.07 -4.65
N LEU A 7 -53.01 22.85 -3.33
CA LEU A 7 -51.83 22.64 -2.49
C LEU A 7 -51.29 21.21 -2.62
N LEU A 8 -52.13 20.24 -3.01
CA LEU A 8 -51.71 18.86 -3.17
C LEU A 8 -51.06 18.61 -4.55
N SER A 9 -51.40 19.40 -5.57
CA SER A 9 -50.75 19.33 -6.88
C SER A 9 -49.41 20.08 -6.95
N LEU A 10 -49.17 21.05 -6.07
CA LEU A 10 -47.86 21.74 -5.99
C LEU A 10 -46.82 20.96 -5.18
N VAL A 11 -47.26 20.09 -4.26
CA VAL A 11 -46.36 19.23 -3.46
C VAL A 11 -45.92 17.98 -4.24
N ILE A 12 -46.67 17.57 -5.27
CA ILE A 12 -46.30 16.44 -6.14
C ILE A 12 -45.33 16.85 -7.26
N CYS A 13 -45.18 18.15 -7.55
CA CYS A 13 -44.22 18.65 -8.57
C CYS A 13 -42.86 19.12 -8.01
N LEU A 14 -42.64 19.07 -6.69
CA LEU A 14 -41.36 19.44 -6.06
C LEU A 14 -40.74 18.31 -5.21
N GLY A 15 -41.37 17.13 -5.18
CA GLY A 15 -40.91 15.94 -4.44
C GLY A 15 -40.09 14.93 -5.26
N PHE A 16 -39.86 15.20 -6.55
CA PHE A 16 -38.98 14.40 -7.42
C PHE A 16 -37.91 15.31 -8.02
N ALA A 17 -37.14 15.99 -7.17
CA ALA A 17 -35.72 16.10 -7.49
C ALA A 17 -35.14 14.73 -7.14
N ALA A 18 -35.35 13.75 -8.03
CA ALA A 18 -34.43 12.65 -8.13
C ALA A 18 -33.06 13.33 -8.20
N THR A 19 -32.21 13.14 -7.18
CA THR A 19 -30.77 13.15 -7.43
C THR A 19 -30.55 12.00 -8.39
N ALA A 20 -30.85 12.24 -9.67
CA ALA A 20 -30.30 11.45 -10.75
C ALA A 20 -28.80 11.54 -10.48
N GLN A 21 -28.19 10.42 -10.06
CA GLN A 21 -26.74 10.29 -10.10
C GLN A 21 -26.34 10.82 -11.46
N ARG A 22 -25.64 11.96 -11.48
CA ARG A 22 -25.13 12.50 -12.73
C ARG A 22 -24.06 11.52 -13.16
N THR A 23 -24.41 10.67 -14.12
CA THR A 23 -23.43 9.77 -14.72
C THR A 23 -22.54 10.61 -15.60
N TYR A 24 -21.29 10.81 -15.18
CA TYR A 24 -20.27 11.45 -15.98
C TYR A 24 -19.70 10.44 -16.96
N THR A 25 -19.50 10.85 -18.21
CA THR A 25 -18.98 9.97 -19.27
C THR A 25 -17.54 10.34 -19.58
N PHE A 26 -16.67 9.34 -19.76
CA PHE A 26 -15.32 9.59 -20.25
C PHE A 26 -15.33 10.16 -21.68
N LYS A 27 -14.39 11.06 -22.00
CA LYS A 27 -14.28 11.64 -23.35
C LYS A 27 -13.82 10.64 -24.41
N GLN A 28 -13.03 9.67 -23.98
CA GLN A 28 -12.42 8.66 -24.83
C GLN A 28 -12.55 7.28 -24.18
N GLN A 29 -12.31 6.23 -24.98
CA GLN A 29 -12.08 4.92 -24.41
C GLN A 29 -10.77 4.98 -23.63
N VAL A 30 -10.81 4.49 -22.41
CA VAL A 30 -9.66 4.37 -21.53
C VAL A 30 -9.33 2.90 -21.35
N HIS A 31 -8.04 2.60 -21.26
CA HIS A 31 -7.56 1.32 -20.79
C HIS A 31 -7.95 1.15 -19.33
N GLU A 32 -8.48 -0.02 -18.99
CA GLU A 32 -8.88 -0.37 -17.64
C GLU A 32 -8.45 -1.80 -17.32
N HIS A 33 -8.12 -2.03 -16.05
CA HIS A 33 -7.74 -3.33 -15.54
C HIS A 33 -8.69 -3.76 -14.44
N LYS A 34 -8.99 -5.05 -14.40
CA LYS A 34 -9.70 -5.68 -13.28
C LYS A 34 -8.72 -6.46 -12.41
N ALA A 35 -9.19 -6.78 -11.21
CA ALA A 35 -8.55 -7.78 -10.37
C ALA A 35 -8.33 -9.02 -11.21
N ILE A 36 -7.09 -9.52 -11.21
CA ILE A 36 -6.76 -10.74 -11.95
C ILE A 36 -7.54 -11.86 -11.27
N GLU A 37 -8.44 -12.51 -12.01
CA GLU A 37 -8.89 -13.83 -11.61
C GLU A 37 -7.65 -14.71 -11.61
N LYS A 38 -7.11 -15.02 -10.42
CA LYS A 38 -5.85 -15.78 -10.24
C LYS A 38 -5.80 -16.89 -11.30
N MET A 39 -4.87 -16.71 -12.25
CA MET A 39 -4.99 -17.34 -13.55
C MET A 39 -4.89 -18.86 -13.48
N LYS A 40 -5.63 -19.49 -14.37
CA LYS A 40 -5.51 -20.92 -14.67
C LYS A 40 -4.28 -21.20 -15.52
N ILE A 41 -3.07 -20.95 -15.00
CA ILE A 41 -1.85 -21.30 -15.74
C ILE A 41 -1.62 -22.81 -15.61
N GLY A 42 -2.07 -23.55 -16.62
CA GLY A 42 -1.63 -24.91 -16.85
C GLY A 42 -0.19 -24.91 -17.32
N ILE A 43 0.75 -25.18 -16.41
CA ILE A 43 2.16 -25.36 -16.77
C ILE A 43 2.39 -26.84 -16.99
N GLU A 44 2.50 -27.23 -18.25
CA GLU A 44 3.17 -28.48 -18.62
C GLU A 44 4.69 -28.26 -18.49
N PRO A 45 5.42 -29.07 -17.71
CA PRO A 45 6.86 -28.89 -17.56
C PRO A 45 7.55 -29.06 -18.93
N ILE A 46 8.06 -27.96 -19.49
CA ILE A 46 8.92 -28.01 -20.67
C ILE A 46 10.29 -28.49 -20.21
N LYS A 47 10.61 -29.76 -20.50
CA LYS A 47 11.99 -30.23 -20.49
C LYS A 47 12.60 -29.88 -21.83
N ASP A 48 13.39 -28.81 -21.88
CA ASP A 48 14.29 -28.59 -23.01
C ASP A 48 15.74 -28.40 -22.55
N ASN A 49 16.63 -29.13 -23.21
CA ASN A 49 18.06 -29.13 -22.99
C ASN A 49 18.71 -28.21 -24.02
N THR A 50 18.69 -26.90 -23.77
CA THR A 50 19.44 -25.95 -24.59
C THR A 50 20.29 -25.05 -23.72
N VAL A 51 21.60 -25.29 -23.77
CA VAL A 51 22.63 -24.41 -23.22
C VAL A 51 22.82 -23.27 -24.21
N VAL A 52 22.53 -22.04 -23.77
CA VAL A 52 23.00 -20.83 -24.46
C VAL A 52 24.10 -20.23 -23.60
N ASN A 53 25.32 -20.21 -24.14
CA ASN A 53 26.47 -19.57 -23.49
C ASN A 53 26.19 -18.07 -23.33
N ALA A 54 26.24 -17.58 -22.10
CA ALA A 54 26.27 -16.16 -21.82
C ALA A 54 27.60 -15.57 -22.32
N GLN A 55 27.55 -14.67 -23.30
CA GLN A 55 28.60 -13.67 -23.45
C GLN A 55 28.30 -12.54 -22.46
N ALA A 56 29.18 -12.39 -21.48
CA ALA A 56 29.30 -11.15 -20.74
C ALA A 56 29.87 -10.09 -21.70
N ASP A 57 29.07 -9.08 -22.03
CA ASP A 57 29.56 -7.90 -22.72
C ASP A 57 29.70 -6.73 -21.72
N GLU A 58 30.84 -6.06 -21.83
CA GLU A 58 31.34 -5.02 -20.95
C GLU A 58 30.45 -3.77 -20.92
N ALA A 59 30.25 -3.21 -19.72
CA ALA A 59 29.51 -1.98 -19.51
C ALA A 59 30.22 -0.76 -20.15
N PRO A 60 29.52 0.09 -20.93
CA PRO A 60 30.05 1.40 -21.26
C PRO A 60 29.88 2.34 -20.07
N ALA A 61 31.01 2.73 -19.47
CA ALA A 61 31.08 3.81 -18.52
C ALA A 61 30.91 5.17 -19.23
N TYR A 62 29.73 5.79 -19.07
CA TYR A 62 29.57 7.24 -19.05
C TYR A 62 28.43 7.57 -18.08
N LEU A 63 28.78 7.88 -16.82
CA LEU A 63 27.83 8.44 -15.85
C LEU A 63 27.72 9.95 -16.08
N PRO A 64 26.52 10.52 -16.27
CA PRO A 64 26.31 11.94 -16.10
C PRO A 64 26.49 12.32 -14.62
N THR A 65 27.11 13.48 -14.36
CA THR A 65 27.26 14.05 -13.02
C THR A 65 25.92 14.57 -12.47
N TYR A 66 25.05 13.68 -12.00
CA TYR A 66 23.99 14.03 -11.05
C TYR A 66 24.58 13.89 -9.63
N LYS A 67 24.64 15.00 -8.90
CA LYS A 67 25.35 15.09 -7.60
C LYS A 67 24.67 14.35 -6.43
N ASN A 68 23.49 13.74 -6.64
CA ASN A 68 22.65 13.19 -5.57
C ASN A 68 22.17 11.74 -5.80
N THR A 69 22.58 11.07 -6.88
CA THR A 69 22.14 9.69 -7.14
C THR A 69 23.13 8.70 -6.53
N ASN A 70 22.67 7.92 -5.54
CA ASN A 70 23.35 6.68 -5.13
C ASN A 70 23.32 5.72 -6.33
N VAL A 71 24.38 5.70 -7.14
CA VAL A 71 24.51 4.65 -8.16
C VAL A 71 24.64 3.34 -7.40
N VAL A 72 23.61 2.50 -7.53
CA VAL A 72 23.54 1.23 -6.81
C VAL A 72 24.44 0.18 -7.44
N THR A 73 24.92 -0.75 -6.63
CA THR A 73 25.63 -1.94 -7.12
C THR A 73 24.69 -3.13 -7.02
N VAL A 74 24.67 -3.96 -8.07
CA VAL A 74 23.84 -5.17 -8.14
C VAL A 74 24.71 -6.41 -7.94
N ILE A 75 24.27 -7.32 -7.08
CA ILE A 75 24.93 -8.59 -6.77
C ILE A 75 24.02 -9.74 -7.23
N ASP A 76 24.59 -10.78 -7.83
CA ASP A 76 23.88 -12.02 -8.15
C ASP A 76 23.80 -12.91 -6.92
N ILE A 77 22.59 -13.35 -6.54
CA ILE A 77 22.36 -14.24 -5.39
C ILE A 77 21.90 -15.63 -5.86
N GLY A 78 20.91 -16.28 -5.25
CA GLY A 78 20.40 -17.58 -5.66
C GLY A 78 19.72 -17.59 -7.03
N THR A 79 19.42 -18.80 -7.51
CA THR A 79 18.61 -19.04 -8.71
C THR A 79 17.32 -19.76 -8.37
N SER A 80 16.38 -19.76 -9.31
CA SER A 80 15.20 -20.63 -9.23
C SER A 80 14.93 -21.29 -10.57
N ALA A 81 14.24 -22.43 -10.53
CA ALA A 81 13.80 -23.14 -11.73
C ALA A 81 12.81 -22.32 -12.57
N ASN A 82 12.14 -21.33 -11.97
CA ASN A 82 11.16 -20.47 -12.64
C ASN A 82 10.97 -19.15 -11.89
N ALA A 83 10.22 -18.24 -12.50
CA ALA A 83 9.90 -16.94 -11.96
C ALA A 83 8.97 -16.98 -10.72
N TYR A 84 8.39 -18.13 -10.37
CA TYR A 84 7.22 -18.22 -9.48
C TYR A 84 7.52 -18.12 -7.97
N SER A 85 8.78 -17.92 -7.57
CA SER A 85 9.06 -17.53 -6.18
C SER A 85 8.61 -16.11 -5.93
N TYR A 86 8.98 -15.20 -6.84
CA TYR A 86 8.60 -13.78 -6.77
C TYR A 86 7.28 -13.60 -7.52
N GLY A 87 7.17 -14.23 -8.68
CA GLY A 87 6.10 -14.07 -9.62
C GLY A 87 4.86 -14.87 -9.28
N TYR A 88 3.93 -14.24 -8.57
CA TYR A 88 2.57 -14.71 -8.41
C TYR A 88 1.61 -13.54 -8.67
N GLY A 89 0.83 -13.63 -9.75
CA GLY A 89 -0.10 -12.57 -10.21
C GLY A 89 -1.35 -12.39 -9.33
N GLY A 90 -1.18 -12.26 -8.02
CA GLY A 90 -2.30 -12.12 -7.08
C GLY A 90 -1.93 -11.92 -5.62
N GLY A 91 -0.71 -11.43 -5.32
CA GLY A 91 -0.36 -11.08 -3.95
C GLY A 91 1.14 -10.96 -3.72
N GLN A 92 1.49 -10.03 -2.84
CA GLN A 92 2.86 -9.86 -2.38
C GLN A 92 3.23 -11.03 -1.47
N LYS A 93 4.51 -11.42 -1.44
CA LYS A 93 5.00 -12.49 -0.56
C LYS A 93 6.10 -11.93 0.34
N ALA A 94 6.15 -12.42 1.57
CA ALA A 94 7.29 -12.15 2.45
C ALA A 94 8.44 -13.05 2.02
N ILE A 95 9.27 -12.58 1.09
CA ILE A 95 10.39 -13.34 0.48
C ILE A 95 11.75 -12.69 0.69
N LEU A 96 11.80 -11.44 1.17
CA LEU A 96 13.01 -10.81 1.66
C LEU A 96 12.80 -10.41 3.13
N HIS A 97 13.70 -10.82 4.02
CA HIS A 97 13.62 -10.49 5.44
C HIS A 97 14.93 -9.87 5.91
N ALA A 98 14.86 -8.86 6.77
CA ALA A 98 16.05 -8.26 7.38
C ALA A 98 15.93 -8.22 8.91
N GLU A 99 17.03 -8.56 9.60
CA GLU A 99 17.14 -8.35 11.05
C GLU A 99 18.35 -7.49 11.39
N PRO A 100 18.11 -6.20 11.74
CA PRO A 100 19.15 -5.25 12.11
C PRO A 100 20.07 -5.72 13.24
N GLU A 101 19.53 -6.40 14.25
CA GLU A 101 20.29 -6.89 15.40
C GLU A 101 21.35 -7.93 15.03
N LEU A 102 21.17 -8.63 13.90
CA LEU A 102 22.08 -9.66 13.39
C LEU A 102 22.84 -9.23 12.14
N ASN A 103 22.59 -8.00 11.64
CA ASN A 103 23.03 -7.55 10.32
C ASN A 103 22.64 -8.55 9.19
N LEU A 104 21.48 -9.18 9.36
CA LEU A 104 21.01 -10.32 8.60
C LEU A 104 20.10 -9.88 7.46
N VAL A 105 20.27 -10.46 6.28
CA VAL A 105 19.31 -10.41 5.18
C VAL A 105 19.10 -11.83 4.64
N THR A 106 17.86 -12.25 4.45
CA THR A 106 17.52 -13.56 3.86
C THR A 106 16.61 -13.37 2.65
N ASN A 107 16.95 -14.02 1.53
CA ASN A 107 16.12 -14.10 0.33
C ASN A 107 15.56 -15.52 0.21
N PHE A 108 14.25 -15.68 0.34
CA PHE A 108 13.57 -16.98 0.28
C PHE A 108 13.02 -17.27 -1.11
N HIS A 109 13.22 -18.48 -1.59
CA HIS A 109 12.84 -18.83 -2.96
C HIS A 109 12.62 -20.33 -3.16
N ARG A 110 11.98 -20.66 -4.28
CA ARG A 110 11.90 -22.01 -4.82
C ARG A 110 13.26 -22.41 -5.41
N MET A 111 13.63 -23.67 -5.30
CA MET A 111 14.95 -24.17 -5.73
C MET A 111 15.05 -24.40 -7.24
N GLY A 112 16.26 -24.76 -7.70
CA GLY A 112 16.59 -25.04 -9.09
C GLY A 112 17.30 -23.90 -9.83
N GLY A 113 17.42 -24.07 -11.16
CA GLY A 113 18.11 -23.14 -12.04
C GLY A 113 19.61 -23.42 -12.15
N ALA A 114 20.39 -22.39 -12.49
CA ALA A 114 21.80 -22.57 -12.85
C ALA A 114 22.70 -22.94 -11.66
N LEU A 115 22.35 -22.53 -10.44
CA LEU A 115 23.12 -22.85 -9.22
C LEU A 115 22.67 -24.16 -8.55
N ASP A 116 21.57 -24.75 -9.01
CA ASP A 116 21.01 -26.01 -8.51
C ASP A 116 20.47 -26.85 -9.67
N VAL A 117 21.39 -27.36 -10.47
CA VAL A 117 21.07 -28.12 -11.69
C VAL A 117 20.44 -29.46 -11.31
N GLY A 118 19.14 -29.61 -11.60
CA GLY A 118 18.35 -30.78 -11.21
C GLY A 118 17.46 -30.54 -10.00
N GLY A 119 17.62 -29.40 -9.33
CA GLY A 119 16.71 -28.91 -8.30
C GLY A 119 15.29 -28.77 -8.81
N TYR A 120 14.34 -29.09 -7.95
CA TYR A 120 12.94 -29.12 -8.29
C TYR A 120 12.22 -27.88 -7.76
N SER A 121 11.34 -27.30 -8.57
CA SER A 121 10.63 -26.08 -8.18
C SER A 121 9.70 -26.24 -6.97
N GLY A 122 9.34 -27.46 -6.56
CA GLY A 122 8.56 -27.71 -5.34
C GLY A 122 9.41 -27.76 -4.07
N ASP A 123 10.73 -27.73 -4.19
CA ASP A 123 11.67 -27.62 -3.09
C ASP A 123 11.92 -26.14 -2.78
N LEU A 124 12.22 -25.83 -1.52
CA LEU A 124 12.43 -24.45 -1.05
C LEU A 124 13.83 -24.29 -0.46
N GLY A 125 14.39 -23.11 -0.64
CA GLY A 125 15.65 -22.73 -0.03
C GLY A 125 15.76 -21.23 0.11
N TYR A 126 16.92 -20.79 0.55
CA TYR A 126 17.19 -19.39 0.79
C TYR A 126 18.64 -19.03 0.54
N ASP A 127 18.84 -17.75 0.27
CA ASP A 127 20.15 -17.10 0.33
C ASP A 127 20.24 -16.28 1.61
N ILE A 128 21.42 -16.22 2.21
CA ILE A 128 21.65 -15.51 3.47
C ILE A 128 22.89 -14.62 3.39
N SER A 129 22.76 -13.41 3.93
CA SER A 129 23.85 -12.50 4.23
C SER A 129 23.83 -12.13 5.71
N VAL A 130 24.99 -12.12 6.35
CA VAL A 130 25.18 -11.75 7.78
C VAL A 130 26.04 -10.49 7.94
N ASP A 131 26.23 -9.75 6.85
CA ASP A 131 27.01 -8.52 6.79
C ASP A 131 26.24 -7.36 6.13
N GLY A 132 24.90 -7.41 6.20
CA GLY A 132 24.03 -6.35 5.69
C GLY A 132 23.85 -6.40 4.18
N GLY A 133 24.02 -7.57 3.56
CA GLY A 133 23.83 -7.81 2.13
C GLY A 133 25.09 -7.66 1.28
N LEU A 134 26.28 -7.56 1.87
CA LEU A 134 27.54 -7.39 1.15
C LEU A 134 28.09 -8.71 0.60
N THR A 135 27.97 -9.79 1.37
CA THR A 135 28.33 -11.15 0.97
C THR A 135 27.21 -12.13 1.25
N TRP A 136 27.10 -13.17 0.41
CA TRP A 136 25.97 -14.09 0.41
C TRP A 136 26.42 -15.55 0.37
N THR A 137 25.73 -16.39 1.14
CA THR A 137 25.71 -17.85 0.97
C THR A 137 24.38 -18.21 0.30
N ASN A 138 24.44 -18.79 -0.89
CA ASN A 138 23.27 -19.00 -1.75
C ASN A 138 22.78 -20.45 -1.73
N MET A 139 21.53 -20.65 -2.14
CA MET A 139 20.92 -21.96 -2.39
C MET A 139 20.97 -22.91 -1.17
N ILE A 140 20.78 -22.37 0.05
CA ILE A 140 20.67 -23.20 1.25
C ILE A 140 19.33 -23.92 1.23
N GLU A 141 19.38 -25.24 1.06
CA GLU A 141 18.19 -26.08 0.97
C GLU A 141 17.47 -26.17 2.33
N MET A 142 16.23 -25.70 2.36
CA MET A 142 15.37 -25.75 3.54
C MET A 142 14.41 -26.93 3.46
N TYR A 143 13.70 -27.07 2.35
CA TYR A 143 12.60 -28.01 2.19
C TYR A 143 12.77 -28.85 0.93
N VAL A 144 12.62 -30.16 1.07
CA VAL A 144 12.59 -31.10 -0.07
C VAL A 144 11.26 -31.84 -0.05
N ALA A 145 10.51 -31.76 -1.15
CA ALA A 145 9.27 -32.51 -1.27
C ALA A 145 9.56 -33.99 -1.58
N GLU A 146 8.90 -34.88 -0.83
CA GLU A 146 9.20 -36.33 -0.77
C GLU A 146 8.61 -37.08 -1.96
N ASN A 147 7.42 -36.72 -2.42
CA ASN A 147 6.72 -37.47 -3.47
C ASN A 147 7.10 -37.04 -4.90
N ASN A 148 8.32 -36.54 -5.09
CA ASN A 148 8.77 -35.92 -6.34
C ASN A 148 9.50 -36.87 -7.32
N ALA A 149 9.71 -38.13 -6.97
CA ALA A 149 10.37 -39.09 -7.86
C ALA A 149 9.43 -39.60 -8.98
N GLY A 150 9.09 -38.75 -9.95
CA GLY A 150 8.31 -39.18 -11.12
C GLY A 150 7.64 -38.12 -11.98
N GLY A 151 7.70 -36.84 -11.61
CA GLY A 151 7.06 -35.78 -12.41
C GLY A 151 5.54 -35.69 -12.28
N THR A 152 4.96 -36.38 -11.30
CA THR A 152 3.54 -36.28 -10.97
C THR A 152 3.44 -35.62 -9.59
N TYR A 153 2.83 -34.44 -9.54
CA TYR A 153 2.79 -33.57 -8.36
C TYR A 153 1.94 -34.17 -7.23
N PHE A 154 2.56 -34.69 -6.17
CA PHE A 154 1.83 -35.41 -5.13
C PHE A 154 1.97 -34.71 -3.77
N THR A 155 0.96 -33.92 -3.43
CA THR A 155 0.55 -33.47 -2.09
C THR A 155 1.49 -32.61 -1.24
N ASP A 156 2.80 -32.62 -1.43
CA ASP A 156 3.75 -31.85 -0.60
C ASP A 156 4.62 -30.86 -1.39
N ALA A 157 4.45 -30.76 -2.71
CA ALA A 157 5.13 -29.73 -3.50
C ALA A 157 4.73 -28.32 -3.04
N ALA A 158 5.67 -27.61 -2.42
CA ALA A 158 5.46 -26.27 -1.90
C ALA A 158 5.53 -25.22 -3.02
N ARG A 159 4.58 -24.29 -3.05
CA ARG A 159 4.53 -23.21 -4.04
C ARG A 159 4.26 -21.88 -3.38
N TYR A 160 4.66 -20.77 -4.03
CA TYR A 160 4.36 -19.41 -3.58
C TYR A 160 4.65 -19.17 -2.08
N PRO A 161 5.87 -19.48 -1.63
CA PRO A 161 6.17 -19.48 -0.21
C PRO A 161 6.17 -18.07 0.38
N ASN A 162 5.90 -18.02 1.68
CA ASN A 162 6.30 -16.92 2.55
C ASN A 162 7.36 -17.40 3.55
N HIS A 163 8.11 -16.46 4.09
CA HIS A 163 9.08 -16.71 5.13
C HIS A 163 9.20 -15.53 6.09
N GLY A 164 9.80 -15.78 7.24
CA GLY A 164 10.28 -14.76 8.15
C GLY A 164 11.36 -15.32 9.06
N VAL A 165 11.93 -14.46 9.90
CA VAL A 165 12.96 -14.85 10.87
C VAL A 165 12.46 -14.57 12.27
N TYR A 166 12.58 -15.59 13.13
CA TYR A 166 12.40 -15.47 14.56
C TYR A 166 13.77 -15.22 15.18
N ASN A 167 13.89 -14.06 15.79
CA ASN A 167 15.07 -13.64 16.52
C ASN A 167 14.63 -13.27 17.95
N PRO A 168 14.99 -14.08 18.97
CA PRO A 168 14.61 -13.79 20.36
C PRO A 168 15.05 -12.39 20.79
N GLU A 169 14.28 -11.75 21.66
CA GLU A 169 14.57 -10.38 22.10
C GLU A 169 15.98 -10.26 22.70
N GLY A 170 16.76 -9.31 22.18
CA GLY A 170 18.12 -9.04 22.65
C GLY A 170 19.18 -10.00 22.11
N ASN A 171 18.81 -10.94 21.23
CA ASN A 171 19.74 -11.84 20.60
C ASN A 171 20.58 -11.15 19.50
N THR A 172 21.89 -11.37 19.57
CA THR A 172 22.87 -10.93 18.55
C THR A 172 23.69 -12.12 18.01
N ASP A 173 23.32 -13.35 18.36
CA ASP A 173 24.00 -14.57 17.94
C ASP A 173 23.14 -15.34 16.93
N LEU A 174 23.68 -15.57 15.74
CA LEU A 174 22.98 -16.24 14.65
C LEU A 174 22.51 -17.65 15.05
N SER A 175 23.19 -18.32 15.98
CA SER A 175 22.80 -19.68 16.41
C SER A 175 21.47 -19.75 17.14
N ASN A 176 20.96 -18.62 17.63
CA ASN A 176 19.67 -18.55 18.32
C ASN A 176 18.55 -18.01 17.42
N ALA A 177 18.85 -17.74 16.15
CA ALA A 177 17.89 -17.23 15.18
C ALA A 177 17.45 -18.33 14.21
N TRP A 178 16.17 -18.29 13.86
CA TRP A 178 15.52 -19.35 13.07
C TRP A 178 14.74 -18.74 11.92
N LEU A 179 15.02 -19.18 10.70
CA LEU A 179 14.18 -18.86 9.56
C LEU A 179 13.00 -19.83 9.53
N GLN A 180 11.80 -19.32 9.31
CA GLN A 180 10.59 -20.09 9.12
C GLN A 180 10.06 -19.94 7.70
N TYR A 181 9.38 -20.97 7.23
CA TYR A 181 8.64 -20.92 5.96
C TYR A 181 7.21 -21.36 6.16
N PHE A 182 6.35 -20.85 5.28
CA PHE A 182 4.97 -21.27 5.18
C PHE A 182 4.54 -21.20 3.71
N ALA A 183 4.14 -22.34 3.15
CA ALA A 183 3.85 -22.45 1.73
C ALA A 183 2.63 -23.34 1.50
N PRO A 184 1.71 -22.97 0.60
CA PRO A 184 0.63 -23.84 0.19
C PRO A 184 1.13 -25.04 -0.62
N ASN A 185 0.44 -26.17 -0.43
CA ASN A 185 0.69 -27.44 -1.08
C ASN A 185 -0.41 -27.77 -2.07
N LEU A 186 -0.11 -28.62 -3.05
CA LEU A 186 -1.10 -29.15 -3.99
C LEU A 186 -1.98 -30.22 -3.34
N ASP A 187 -3.20 -30.43 -3.82
CA ASP A 187 -4.14 -31.47 -3.35
C ASP A 187 -3.91 -32.85 -4.00
N GLY A 188 -2.80 -33.01 -4.71
CA GLY A 188 -2.54 -34.16 -5.59
C GLY A 188 -2.98 -33.91 -7.04
N SER A 189 -3.49 -32.72 -7.36
CA SER A 189 -3.70 -32.22 -8.72
C SER A 189 -2.85 -30.97 -8.97
N ASN A 190 -2.55 -30.68 -10.25
CA ASN A 190 -1.95 -29.40 -10.67
C ASN A 190 -3.07 -28.43 -11.11
N SER A 191 -4.11 -28.33 -10.27
CA SER A 191 -5.21 -27.40 -10.44
C SER A 191 -4.78 -26.01 -9.98
N THR A 192 -5.36 -24.98 -10.58
CA THR A 192 -5.18 -23.57 -10.16
C THR A 192 -6.15 -23.16 -9.06
N ASP A 193 -7.10 -24.04 -8.79
CA ASP A 193 -8.36 -23.78 -8.10
C ASP A 193 -8.53 -24.64 -6.85
N SER A 194 -7.63 -25.59 -6.61
CA SER A 194 -7.66 -26.49 -5.46
C SER A 194 -6.26 -26.71 -4.89
N TRP A 195 -6.19 -26.74 -3.56
CA TRP A 195 -4.95 -26.79 -2.80
C TRP A 195 -5.07 -27.85 -1.70
N GLY A 196 -3.96 -28.47 -1.32
CA GLY A 196 -3.94 -29.62 -0.42
C GLY A 196 -3.77 -29.26 1.05
N GLY A 197 -3.45 -28.00 1.34
CA GLY A 197 -3.12 -27.50 2.68
C GLY A 197 -1.77 -26.78 2.67
N TYR A 198 -0.97 -26.94 3.70
CA TYR A 198 0.27 -26.19 3.91
C TYR A 198 1.49 -27.08 4.20
N SER A 199 2.66 -26.61 3.77
CA SER A 199 3.97 -26.99 4.29
C SER A 199 4.51 -25.84 5.13
N PHE A 200 5.03 -26.16 6.32
CA PHE A 200 5.68 -25.16 7.17
C PHE A 200 6.75 -25.81 8.05
N GLY A 201 7.64 -25.00 8.60
CA GLY A 201 8.68 -25.43 9.51
C GLY A 201 9.76 -24.36 9.67
N SER A 202 10.86 -24.75 10.29
CA SER A 202 11.95 -23.87 10.67
C SER A 202 13.32 -24.44 10.26
N VAL A 203 14.32 -23.57 10.19
CA VAL A 203 15.73 -23.92 10.05
C VAL A 203 16.58 -23.00 10.92
N ASN A 204 17.56 -23.58 11.61
CA ASN A 204 18.53 -22.78 12.35
C ASN A 204 19.47 -22.05 11.38
N LEU A 205 19.64 -20.74 11.57
CA LEU A 205 20.41 -19.92 10.64
C LEU A 205 21.92 -20.12 10.73
N ALA A 206 22.44 -20.67 11.83
CA ALA A 206 23.86 -21.01 11.96
C ALA A 206 24.17 -22.46 11.55
N ASP A 207 23.22 -23.38 11.73
CA ASP A 207 23.35 -24.79 11.34
C ASP A 207 22.09 -25.28 10.59
N PRO A 208 22.07 -25.19 9.25
CA PRO A 208 20.89 -25.55 8.46
C PRO A 208 20.60 -27.06 8.43
N THR A 209 21.44 -27.90 9.07
CA THR A 209 21.11 -29.32 9.26
C THR A 209 20.05 -29.53 10.35
N ILE A 210 19.84 -28.52 11.20
CA ILE A 210 18.79 -28.49 12.22
C ILE A 210 17.57 -27.80 11.62
N LYS A 211 16.65 -28.61 11.10
CA LYS A 211 15.43 -28.12 10.43
C LYS A 211 14.25 -29.03 10.66
N THR A 212 13.06 -28.46 10.56
CA THR A 212 11.79 -29.19 10.64
C THR A 212 11.05 -29.15 9.30
N LYS A 213 10.12 -30.08 9.15
CA LYS A 213 9.22 -30.17 8.00
C LYS A 213 7.88 -30.69 8.49
N ASN A 214 6.85 -29.86 8.36
CA ASN A 214 5.48 -30.22 8.71
C ASN A 214 4.57 -30.09 7.50
N LEU A 215 3.55 -30.94 7.47
CA LEU A 215 2.50 -30.92 6.47
C LEU A 215 1.16 -30.88 7.18
N GLN A 216 0.31 -29.96 6.75
CA GLN A 216 -1.07 -29.88 7.20
C GLN A 216 -1.97 -30.03 5.98
N SER A 217 -2.92 -30.97 6.05
CA SER A 217 -3.92 -31.14 5.00
C SER A 217 -5.14 -30.27 5.22
N THR A 218 -5.80 -29.89 4.13
CA THR A 218 -7.11 -29.26 4.16
C THR A 218 -8.17 -30.14 4.81
N ASN A 219 -8.98 -29.53 5.68
CA ASN A 219 -10.11 -30.18 6.33
C ASN A 219 -11.26 -29.19 6.56
N PRO A 220 -12.50 -29.49 6.12
CA PRO A 220 -13.66 -28.64 6.37
C PRO A 220 -13.83 -28.32 7.87
N PRO A 221 -14.20 -27.08 8.23
CA PRO A 221 -14.66 -25.98 7.37
C PRO A 221 -13.54 -25.05 6.84
N VAL A 222 -12.27 -25.43 7.00
CA VAL A 222 -11.12 -24.64 6.57
C VAL A 222 -10.64 -25.16 5.21
N TYR A 223 -10.71 -24.31 4.18
CA TYR A 223 -10.26 -24.62 2.82
C TYR A 223 -9.13 -23.68 2.42
N GLN A 224 -7.90 -24.13 2.71
CA GLN A 224 -6.63 -23.44 2.46
C GLN A 224 -6.44 -23.13 0.98
N TYR A 225 -5.94 -21.95 0.66
CA TYR A 225 -5.66 -21.54 -0.70
C TYR A 225 -4.19 -21.14 -0.83
N ILE A 226 -3.89 -19.85 -0.88
CA ILE A 226 -2.55 -19.31 -1.11
C ILE A 226 -2.41 -18.07 -0.22
N PRO A 227 -1.71 -18.18 0.93
CA PRO A 227 -1.52 -17.05 1.84
C PRO A 227 -0.66 -15.96 1.21
N ASP A 228 -1.08 -14.70 1.36
CA ASP A 228 -0.41 -13.52 0.80
C ASP A 228 0.40 -12.72 1.83
N SER A 229 0.41 -13.13 3.10
CA SER A 229 1.16 -12.40 4.13
C SER A 229 1.69 -13.31 5.21
N TYR A 230 2.77 -12.84 5.83
CA TYR A 230 3.49 -13.53 6.89
C TYR A 230 4.15 -12.47 7.77
N GLU A 231 3.80 -12.45 9.04
CA GLU A 231 4.34 -11.51 10.02
C GLU A 231 4.91 -12.27 11.20
N VAL A 232 6.13 -11.92 11.61
CA VAL A 232 6.77 -12.43 12.83
C VAL A 232 6.87 -11.29 13.83
N THR A 233 6.24 -11.46 15.00
CA THR A 233 6.34 -10.47 16.08
C THR A 233 7.59 -10.74 16.92
N ARG A 234 8.08 -9.69 17.59
CA ARG A 234 9.24 -9.80 18.49
C ARG A 234 8.99 -10.72 19.70
N GLN A 235 7.72 -10.95 20.04
CA GLN A 235 7.29 -11.83 21.12
C GLN A 235 7.35 -13.31 20.75
N GLY A 236 7.78 -13.65 19.52
CA GLY A 236 7.82 -15.03 19.06
C GLY A 236 6.45 -15.57 18.69
N LYS A 237 5.59 -14.71 18.11
CA LYS A 237 4.38 -15.13 17.43
C LYS A 237 4.52 -14.95 15.92
N VAL A 238 3.83 -15.80 15.18
CA VAL A 238 3.74 -15.75 13.72
C VAL A 238 2.28 -15.64 13.31
N TYR A 239 1.98 -14.79 12.35
CA TYR A 239 0.65 -14.68 11.76
C TYR A 239 0.71 -14.86 10.26
N VAL A 240 -0.12 -15.77 9.73
CA VAL A 240 -0.25 -16.03 8.30
C VAL A 240 -1.72 -16.00 7.92
N VAL A 241 -2.09 -15.13 6.99
CA VAL A 241 -3.49 -14.94 6.57
C VAL A 241 -3.70 -15.46 5.16
N ASP A 242 -4.74 -16.29 5.01
CA ASP A 242 -5.22 -16.83 3.74
C ASP A 242 -6.72 -16.58 3.58
N ILE A 243 -7.25 -16.80 2.38
CA ILE A 243 -8.69 -16.82 2.11
C ILE A 243 -9.25 -18.23 2.31
N ASN A 244 -10.45 -18.34 2.88
CA ASN A 244 -11.15 -19.62 2.98
C ASN A 244 -11.96 -19.89 1.70
N GLN A 245 -11.49 -20.80 0.85
CA GLN A 245 -12.06 -21.01 -0.49
C GLN A 245 -12.37 -22.49 -0.74
N ASP A 246 -13.64 -22.89 -0.67
CA ASP A 246 -14.07 -24.29 -0.88
C ASP A 246 -14.02 -24.68 -2.35
N TRP A 247 -13.20 -25.67 -2.72
CA TRP A 247 -13.22 -26.36 -4.02
C TRP A 247 -13.84 -27.77 -3.94
N GLY A 248 -14.04 -28.32 -2.74
CA GLY A 248 -14.58 -29.65 -2.50
C GLY A 248 -16.06 -29.77 -2.84
N SER A 249 -16.79 -28.65 -2.88
CA SER A 249 -18.19 -28.57 -3.33
C SER A 249 -18.40 -28.82 -4.84
N GLY A 250 -17.33 -29.00 -5.62
CA GLY A 250 -17.38 -29.13 -7.09
C GLY A 250 -17.43 -27.80 -7.83
N SER A 251 -17.32 -26.68 -7.11
CA SER A 251 -17.09 -25.33 -7.62
C SER A 251 -16.21 -24.60 -6.62
N VAL A 252 -15.42 -23.63 -7.09
CA VAL A 252 -14.54 -22.85 -6.23
C VAL A 252 -15.33 -21.68 -5.65
N VAL A 253 -15.57 -21.68 -4.34
CA VAL A 253 -16.44 -20.71 -3.67
C VAL A 253 -15.75 -20.14 -2.45
N TYR A 254 -15.57 -18.83 -2.43
CA TYR A 254 -15.13 -18.11 -1.24
C TYR A 254 -16.17 -18.22 -0.12
N GLN A 255 -15.72 -18.57 1.08
CA GLN A 255 -16.60 -18.85 2.22
C GLN A 255 -16.95 -17.59 3.04
N GLY A 256 -16.56 -16.39 2.59
CA GLY A 256 -16.81 -15.14 3.33
C GLY A 256 -15.93 -14.97 4.57
N SER A 257 -14.85 -15.76 4.69
CA SER A 257 -13.93 -15.73 5.83
C SER A 257 -12.46 -15.79 5.40
N LEU A 258 -11.58 -15.24 6.23
CA LEU A 258 -10.14 -15.44 6.18
C LEU A 258 -9.76 -16.60 7.11
N ILE A 259 -8.71 -17.33 6.73
CA ILE A 259 -8.04 -18.30 7.60
C ILE A 259 -6.87 -17.55 8.24
N MET A 260 -6.95 -17.34 9.56
CA MET A 260 -5.83 -16.84 10.34
C MET A 260 -5.09 -18.04 10.93
N ASN A 261 -3.81 -18.18 10.59
CA ASN A 261 -2.91 -19.13 11.24
C ASN A 261 -2.05 -18.34 12.23
N GLU A 262 -2.19 -18.62 13.52
CA GLU A 262 -1.37 -18.05 14.59
C GLU A 262 -0.40 -19.11 15.09
N GLY A 263 0.90 -18.83 15.03
CA GLY A 263 1.95 -19.72 15.51
C GLY A 263 2.60 -19.17 16.78
N GLU A 264 2.89 -20.04 17.74
CA GLU A 264 3.71 -19.73 18.92
C GLU A 264 4.98 -20.58 18.93
N TRP A 265 6.13 -19.98 19.24
CA TRP A 265 7.42 -20.69 19.29
C TRP A 265 7.46 -21.75 20.40
N ASP A 266 7.77 -23.00 20.04
CA ASP A 266 8.04 -24.09 20.97
C ASP A 266 9.54 -24.44 20.96
N GLU A 267 10.24 -24.04 22.02
CA GLU A 267 11.68 -24.31 22.23
C GLU A 267 12.04 -25.81 22.21
N THR A 268 11.10 -26.69 22.56
CA THR A 268 11.33 -28.14 22.57
C THR A 268 11.27 -28.71 21.15
N ALA A 269 10.33 -28.20 20.35
CA ALA A 269 10.20 -28.56 18.94
C ALA A 269 11.24 -27.85 18.05
N ASN A 270 11.79 -26.72 18.53
CA ASN A 270 12.48 -25.72 17.73
C ASN A 270 11.63 -25.28 16.52
N ASP A 271 10.33 -25.11 16.73
CA ASP A 271 9.38 -24.83 15.66
C ASP A 271 8.17 -24.08 16.20
N PHE A 272 7.35 -23.55 15.31
CA PHE A 272 6.08 -22.92 15.65
C PHE A 272 4.95 -23.95 15.70
N VAL A 273 4.15 -23.88 16.76
CA VAL A 273 2.90 -24.63 16.87
C VAL A 273 1.77 -23.70 16.43
N PHE A 274 1.07 -24.07 15.35
CA PHE A 274 0.02 -23.26 14.76
C PHE A 274 -1.38 -23.65 15.25
N GLU A 275 -2.20 -22.65 15.53
CA GLU A 275 -3.65 -22.73 15.64
C GLU A 275 -4.32 -21.98 14.48
N GLN A 276 -5.56 -22.39 14.14
CA GLN A 276 -6.33 -21.78 13.06
C GLN A 276 -7.65 -21.21 13.55
N GLU A 277 -7.95 -19.99 13.12
CA GLU A 277 -9.23 -19.32 13.33
C GLU A 277 -9.80 -18.87 11.98
N LEU A 278 -11.13 -18.82 11.89
CA LEU A 278 -11.84 -18.19 10.77
C LEU A 278 -12.33 -16.81 11.19
N LEU A 279 -11.87 -15.78 10.48
CA LEU A 279 -12.29 -14.40 10.68
C LEU A 279 -13.29 -13.98 9.60
N ASP A 280 -14.34 -13.24 9.98
CA ASP A 280 -15.32 -12.73 9.02
C ASP A 280 -14.64 -11.74 8.04
N ALA A 281 -14.85 -11.98 6.75
CA ALA A 281 -14.37 -11.11 5.67
C ALA A 281 -15.37 -11.13 4.51
N PRO A 282 -16.58 -10.59 4.71
CA PRO A 282 -17.57 -10.52 3.66
C PRO A 282 -17.07 -9.65 2.52
N VAL A 283 -17.39 -10.05 1.30
CA VAL A 283 -17.20 -9.24 0.10
C VAL A 283 -18.46 -9.30 -0.76
N ALA A 284 -18.69 -8.26 -1.56
CA ALA A 284 -19.77 -8.15 -2.51
C ALA A 284 -19.67 -9.31 -3.50
N ALA A 285 -20.81 -9.93 -3.80
CA ALA A 285 -20.86 -11.13 -4.63
C ALA A 285 -20.16 -10.98 -6.00
N ALA A 286 -20.13 -9.76 -6.53
CA ALA A 286 -19.49 -9.44 -7.81
C ALA A 286 -17.95 -9.50 -7.78
N THR A 287 -17.31 -9.31 -6.62
CA THR A 287 -15.85 -9.46 -6.46
C THR A 287 -15.43 -10.91 -6.30
N THR A 288 -16.36 -11.79 -5.91
CA THR A 288 -16.19 -13.22 -5.62
C THR A 288 -15.30 -13.55 -4.41
N ARG A 289 -14.20 -12.82 -4.19
CA ARG A 289 -13.26 -12.97 -3.07
C ARG A 289 -12.40 -11.71 -2.90
N PRO A 290 -11.67 -11.56 -1.78
CA PRO A 290 -10.62 -10.55 -1.67
C PRO A 290 -9.53 -10.71 -2.75
N SER A 291 -8.94 -9.60 -3.21
CA SER A 291 -7.85 -9.66 -4.21
C SER A 291 -6.47 -9.86 -3.58
N ASN A 292 -6.25 -9.38 -2.35
CA ASN A 292 -5.01 -9.55 -1.60
C ASN A 292 -5.27 -9.38 -0.09
N THR A 293 -4.53 -10.10 0.75
CA THR A 293 -4.60 -10.05 2.23
C THR A 293 -3.23 -9.75 2.84
N GLN A 294 -3.21 -8.96 3.92
CA GLN A 294 -2.00 -8.55 4.64
C GLN A 294 -2.24 -8.58 6.15
N VAL A 295 -1.18 -8.83 6.92
CA VAL A 295 -1.17 -8.76 8.40
C VAL A 295 0.11 -8.06 8.86
N ALA A 296 0.02 -7.20 9.87
CA ALA A 296 1.17 -6.58 10.52
C ALA A 296 0.87 -6.23 11.98
N PHE A 297 1.91 -6.20 12.81
CA PHE A 297 1.81 -5.89 14.23
C PHE A 297 2.78 -4.78 14.64
N SER A 298 2.44 -4.06 15.71
CA SER A 298 3.34 -3.16 16.43
C SER A 298 4.52 -3.94 17.03
N GLU A 299 5.61 -3.24 17.39
CA GLU A 299 6.80 -3.88 17.96
C GLU A 299 6.52 -4.66 19.25
N ASP A 300 5.56 -4.20 20.05
CA ASP A 300 5.11 -4.87 21.27
C ASP A 300 4.14 -6.05 21.03
N GLY A 301 3.77 -6.29 19.77
CA GLY A 301 2.88 -7.37 19.36
C GLY A 301 1.44 -7.23 19.83
N MET A 302 1.07 -6.12 20.47
CA MET A 302 -0.27 -5.95 21.06
C MET A 302 -1.27 -5.37 20.08
N THR A 303 -0.86 -4.35 19.30
CA THR A 303 -1.71 -3.74 18.28
C THR A 303 -1.40 -4.38 16.94
N GLY A 304 -2.41 -4.97 16.31
CA GLY A 304 -2.27 -5.62 15.02
C GLY A 304 -3.39 -5.24 14.07
N TYR A 305 -3.11 -5.35 12.79
CA TYR A 305 -4.08 -5.11 11.74
C TYR A 305 -4.03 -6.22 10.71
N ILE A 306 -5.20 -6.66 10.28
CA ILE A 306 -5.37 -7.41 9.04
C ILE A 306 -6.01 -6.46 8.04
N SER A 307 -5.48 -6.43 6.83
CA SER A 307 -6.05 -5.67 5.72
C SER A 307 -6.32 -6.60 4.55
N PHE A 308 -7.47 -6.46 3.91
CA PHE A 308 -7.74 -7.12 2.64
C PHE A 308 -8.41 -6.16 1.66
N LEU A 309 -8.17 -6.38 0.37
CA LEU A 309 -8.77 -5.57 -0.68
C LEU A 309 -10.07 -6.22 -1.17
N GLY A 310 -11.16 -5.48 -1.11
CA GLY A 310 -12.48 -5.94 -1.55
C GLY A 310 -13.51 -4.82 -1.49
N ASP A 311 -14.78 -5.20 -1.61
CA ASP A 311 -15.91 -4.35 -1.26
C ASP A 311 -16.79 -5.12 -0.29
N ASN A 312 -16.79 -4.77 1.00
CA ASN A 312 -17.65 -5.38 2.00
C ASN A 312 -18.95 -4.59 2.22
N GLU A 313 -19.29 -3.71 1.29
CA GLU A 313 -20.48 -2.84 1.31
C GLU A 313 -20.52 -1.84 2.48
N THR A 314 -19.40 -1.64 3.19
CA THR A 314 -19.28 -0.62 4.25
C THR A 314 -18.86 0.76 3.73
N VAL A 315 -18.28 0.81 2.52
CA VAL A 315 -17.89 2.05 1.83
C VAL A 315 -19.07 2.58 1.00
N ASN A 316 -19.29 3.89 1.04
CA ASN A 316 -20.32 4.52 0.22
C ASN A 316 -19.83 4.64 -1.24
N VAL A 317 -20.51 3.91 -2.14
CA VAL A 317 -20.19 3.88 -3.57
C VAL A 317 -20.57 5.21 -4.24
N ILE A 318 -19.56 5.91 -4.75
CA ILE A 318 -19.73 7.20 -5.42
C ILE A 318 -20.17 6.99 -6.87
N GLY A 319 -21.20 7.72 -7.30
CA GLY A 319 -21.69 7.67 -8.68
C GLY A 319 -22.28 6.33 -9.14
N GLY A 320 -22.42 5.34 -8.25
CA GLY A 320 -22.83 3.99 -8.60
C GLY A 320 -21.73 3.17 -9.28
N ALA A 321 -20.46 3.58 -9.14
CA ALA A 321 -19.30 2.90 -9.71
C ALA A 321 -18.51 2.20 -8.58
N PRO A 322 -18.75 0.92 -8.31
CA PRO A 322 -18.07 0.18 -7.25
C PRO A 322 -16.63 -0.14 -7.63
N GLY A 323 -15.76 -0.20 -6.61
CA GLY A 323 -14.34 -0.44 -6.73
C GLY A 323 -13.84 -1.38 -5.64
N TYR A 324 -12.53 -1.61 -5.62
CA TYR A 324 -11.83 -2.24 -4.50
C TYR A 324 -11.40 -1.18 -3.48
N TYR A 325 -11.56 -1.51 -2.20
CA TYR A 325 -11.21 -0.67 -1.07
C TYR A 325 -10.39 -1.48 -0.05
N PRO A 326 -9.49 -0.84 0.71
CA PRO A 326 -8.89 -1.49 1.87
C PRO A 326 -9.94 -1.72 2.95
N ILE A 327 -10.04 -2.95 3.43
CA ILE A 327 -10.93 -3.37 4.52
C ILE A 327 -10.06 -3.87 5.67
N ILE A 328 -10.27 -3.30 6.86
CA ILE A 328 -9.39 -3.46 8.00
C ILE A 328 -10.10 -4.19 9.15
N LEU A 329 -9.39 -5.14 9.76
CA LEU A 329 -9.66 -5.66 11.10
C LEU A 329 -8.52 -5.22 12.02
N LYS A 330 -8.83 -4.90 13.27
CA LYS A 330 -7.86 -4.46 14.27
C LYS A 330 -7.93 -5.31 15.53
N THR A 331 -6.77 -5.65 16.06
CA THR A 331 -6.58 -6.20 17.41
C THR A 331 -5.81 -5.21 18.29
N MET A 332 -6.05 -5.24 19.60
CA MET A 332 -5.29 -4.52 20.62
C MET A 332 -4.83 -5.45 21.75
N ASP A 333 -5.03 -6.76 21.59
CA ASP A 333 -4.75 -7.81 22.56
C ASP A 333 -3.86 -8.92 21.97
N GLY A 334 -3.07 -8.58 20.93
CA GLY A 334 -2.13 -9.50 20.31
C GLY A 334 -2.80 -10.65 19.57
N GLY A 335 -3.89 -10.35 18.85
CA GLY A 335 -4.61 -11.28 17.98
C GLY A 335 -5.69 -12.12 18.68
N ALA A 336 -5.88 -11.98 20.00
CA ALA A 336 -6.88 -12.74 20.74
C ALA A 336 -8.32 -12.31 20.42
N SER A 337 -8.53 -11.07 19.99
CA SER A 337 -9.78 -10.60 19.42
C SER A 337 -9.57 -9.58 18.30
N TRP A 338 -10.50 -9.57 17.34
CA TRP A 338 -10.46 -8.70 16.17
C TRP A 338 -11.75 -7.87 16.06
N SER A 339 -11.63 -6.63 15.59
CA SER A 339 -12.78 -5.79 15.25
C SER A 339 -13.52 -6.30 14.02
N ASP A 340 -14.77 -5.87 13.85
CA ASP A 340 -15.51 -6.10 12.61
C ASP A 340 -14.76 -5.50 11.40
N PRO A 341 -14.79 -6.17 10.23
CA PRO A 341 -14.12 -5.69 9.02
C PRO A 341 -14.76 -4.38 8.54
N THR A 342 -13.97 -3.31 8.45
CA THR A 342 -14.44 -1.97 8.07
C THR A 342 -13.62 -1.41 6.91
N GLY A 343 -14.32 -0.95 5.86
CA GLY A 343 -13.69 -0.38 4.67
C GLY A 343 -13.30 1.09 4.83
N ILE A 344 -12.21 1.49 4.17
CA ILE A 344 -11.73 2.89 4.16
C ILE A 344 -12.35 3.64 2.97
N GLN A 345 -13.06 4.74 3.27
CA GLN A 345 -13.67 5.59 2.25
C GLN A 345 -12.63 6.40 1.48
N LEU A 346 -12.41 6.08 0.20
CA LEU A 346 -11.43 6.77 -0.66
C LEU A 346 -11.99 8.04 -1.32
N ALA A 347 -13.23 7.98 -1.80
CA ALA A 347 -13.87 9.01 -2.62
C ALA A 347 -15.06 9.68 -1.91
N GLY A 348 -15.63 10.73 -2.51
CA GLY A 348 -16.84 11.37 -1.98
C GLY A 348 -16.56 12.54 -1.03
N PRO A 349 -17.63 13.13 -0.46
CA PRO A 349 -17.50 14.22 0.53
C PRO A 349 -16.76 13.82 1.81
N ASN A 350 -16.74 12.52 2.13
CA ASN A 350 -15.99 11.94 3.26
C ASN A 350 -14.77 11.14 2.78
N GLY A 351 -14.37 11.29 1.51
CA GLY A 351 -13.19 10.63 0.97
C GLY A 351 -11.90 11.23 1.51
N LEU A 352 -10.79 10.53 1.31
CA LEU A 352 -9.48 10.98 1.76
C LEU A 352 -9.04 12.20 0.94
N ALA A 353 -8.81 13.33 1.62
CA ALA A 353 -8.50 14.60 0.97
C ALA A 353 -7.27 14.51 0.03
N GLY A 354 -6.24 13.76 0.41
CA GLY A 354 -5.04 13.56 -0.41
C GLY A 354 -5.26 12.71 -1.68
N ILE A 355 -6.40 12.02 -1.79
CA ILE A 355 -6.82 11.35 -3.03
C ILE A 355 -7.73 12.30 -3.82
N VAL A 356 -8.80 12.78 -3.19
CA VAL A 356 -9.83 13.62 -3.82
C VAL A 356 -9.24 14.89 -4.44
N ASN A 357 -8.28 15.52 -3.75
CA ASN A 357 -7.68 16.78 -4.20
C ASN A 357 -6.40 16.57 -5.02
N ASP A 358 -5.61 15.53 -4.76
CA ASP A 358 -4.23 15.47 -5.26
C ASP A 358 -3.97 14.34 -6.28
N LEU A 359 -4.89 13.38 -6.46
CA LEU A 359 -4.71 12.33 -7.47
C LEU A 359 -4.68 12.95 -8.87
N LEU A 360 -5.75 13.66 -9.24
CA LEU A 360 -5.94 14.24 -10.57
C LEU A 360 -5.76 15.76 -10.55
N THR A 361 -5.09 16.28 -11.57
CA THR A 361 -5.10 17.72 -11.89
C THR A 361 -6.41 18.12 -12.57
N ASP A 362 -6.75 19.41 -12.56
CA ASP A 362 -7.92 19.92 -13.29
C ASP A 362 -7.82 19.65 -14.79
N GLU A 363 -6.60 19.67 -15.34
CA GLU A 363 -6.34 19.31 -16.74
C GLU A 363 -6.64 17.84 -17.01
N GLN A 364 -6.19 16.92 -16.15
CA GLN A 364 -6.49 15.50 -16.27
C GLN A 364 -8.00 15.23 -16.14
N ILE A 365 -8.70 15.89 -15.22
CA ILE A 365 -10.17 15.79 -15.12
C ILE A 365 -10.82 16.26 -16.41
N ALA A 366 -10.37 17.38 -16.96
CA ALA A 366 -10.88 17.91 -18.22
C ALA A 366 -10.53 17.04 -19.43
N GLN A 367 -9.42 16.30 -19.41
CA GLN A 367 -9.05 15.33 -20.45
C GLN A 367 -9.86 14.03 -20.33
N LEU A 368 -10.10 13.58 -19.11
CA LEU A 368 -10.78 12.31 -18.82
C LEU A 368 -12.30 12.39 -19.03
N TYR A 369 -12.97 13.45 -18.55
CA TYR A 369 -14.44 13.53 -18.52
C TYR A 369 -15.05 14.50 -19.52
N ALA A 370 -16.17 14.12 -20.12
CA ALA A 370 -16.98 14.99 -20.97
C ALA A 370 -17.76 16.01 -20.13
N ALA A 371 -18.09 17.17 -20.73
CA ALA A 371 -18.86 18.20 -20.02
C ALA A 371 -20.33 17.74 -19.78
N PRO A 372 -20.95 18.08 -18.62
CA PRO A 372 -20.37 18.84 -17.51
C PRO A 372 -19.29 18.04 -16.76
N LEU A 373 -18.21 18.70 -16.34
CA LEU A 373 -17.14 18.02 -15.59
C LEU A 373 -17.64 17.66 -14.18
N PRO A 374 -17.24 16.50 -13.62
CA PRO A 374 -17.53 16.15 -12.24
C PRO A 374 -16.84 17.09 -11.25
N GLY A 375 -17.49 17.30 -10.10
CA GLY A 375 -16.78 17.74 -8.91
C GLY A 375 -15.75 16.69 -8.48
N ARG A 376 -14.67 17.11 -7.82
CA ARG A 376 -13.62 16.19 -7.35
C ARG A 376 -14.16 15.11 -6.40
N ASP A 377 -15.12 15.49 -5.58
CA ASP A 377 -15.86 14.63 -4.65
C ASP A 377 -16.93 13.76 -5.35
N GLU A 378 -17.18 13.96 -6.65
CA GLU A 378 -18.08 13.12 -7.46
C GLU A 378 -17.30 12.08 -8.29
N ILE A 379 -15.97 12.14 -8.30
CA ILE A 379 -15.12 11.18 -9.02
C ILE A 379 -14.96 9.91 -8.15
N PRO A 380 -15.34 8.72 -8.67
CA PRO A 380 -15.14 7.47 -7.96
C PRO A 380 -13.67 7.03 -8.05
N TYR A 381 -13.08 6.64 -6.91
CA TYR A 381 -11.72 6.13 -6.81
C TYR A 381 -11.71 4.69 -6.27
N THR A 382 -10.76 3.90 -6.74
CA THR A 382 -10.50 2.50 -6.35
C THR A 382 -9.02 2.32 -6.08
N THR A 383 -8.66 1.19 -5.49
CA THR A 383 -7.28 0.74 -5.40
C THR A 383 -6.87 -0.09 -6.63
N GLY A 384 -5.56 -0.32 -6.77
CA GLY A 384 -5.02 -1.49 -7.46
C GLY A 384 -5.41 -2.78 -6.72
N PHE A 385 -4.83 -3.91 -7.12
CA PHE A 385 -5.28 -5.23 -6.67
C PHE A 385 -4.33 -5.90 -5.67
N ASP A 386 -3.21 -5.24 -5.34
CA ASP A 386 -2.25 -5.61 -4.31
C ASP A 386 -1.93 -4.41 -3.39
N HIS A 387 -1.49 -4.71 -2.18
CA HIS A 387 -1.06 -3.71 -1.19
C HIS A 387 -0.12 -4.35 -0.17
N ASN A 388 0.57 -3.51 0.59
CA ASN A 388 1.35 -3.92 1.76
C ASN A 388 1.00 -3.04 2.96
N ILE A 389 1.18 -3.56 4.17
CA ILE A 389 0.91 -2.81 5.39
C ILE A 389 2.05 -2.93 6.39
N THR A 390 2.20 -1.94 7.26
CA THR A 390 3.05 -2.02 8.45
C THR A 390 2.45 -1.20 9.58
N VAL A 391 2.96 -1.40 10.80
CA VAL A 391 2.54 -0.66 11.98
C VAL A 391 3.71 0.18 12.49
N ASP A 392 3.48 1.49 12.62
CA ASP A 392 4.48 2.44 13.09
C ASP A 392 4.78 2.29 14.60
N ALA A 393 5.72 3.09 15.10
CA ALA A 393 6.10 3.12 16.51
C ALA A 393 4.96 3.45 17.49
N ASN A 394 3.87 4.07 17.01
CA ASN A 394 2.72 4.50 17.79
C ASN A 394 1.54 3.52 17.71
N GLY A 395 1.69 2.39 17.01
CA GLY A 395 0.59 1.44 16.81
C GLY A 395 -0.38 1.84 15.68
N ASN A 396 0.02 2.77 14.82
CA ASN A 396 -0.78 3.22 13.69
C ASN A 396 -0.48 2.42 12.43
N LEU A 397 -1.54 2.12 11.67
CA LEU A 397 -1.44 1.42 10.40
C LEU A 397 -0.98 2.34 9.28
N HIS A 398 -0.05 1.84 8.47
CA HIS A 398 0.32 2.35 7.15
C HIS A 398 -0.07 1.33 6.09
N ILE A 399 -0.60 1.81 4.97
CA ILE A 399 -1.05 1.00 3.84
C ILE A 399 -0.42 1.56 2.56
N ALA A 400 0.60 0.86 2.07
CA ALA A 400 1.22 1.15 0.78
C ALA A 400 0.36 0.56 -0.34
N ILE A 401 -0.20 1.42 -1.20
CA ILE A 401 -1.21 1.00 -2.18
C ILE A 401 -1.25 1.89 -3.41
N VAL A 402 -1.56 1.33 -4.58
CA VAL A 402 -1.86 2.11 -5.78
C VAL A 402 -3.33 2.54 -5.75
N VAL A 403 -3.61 3.81 -6.02
CA VAL A 403 -4.97 4.37 -6.11
C VAL A 403 -5.19 4.98 -7.50
N GLY A 404 -6.36 4.75 -8.08
CA GLY A 404 -6.77 5.31 -9.36
C GLY A 404 -8.27 5.54 -9.46
N VAL A 405 -8.71 5.98 -10.65
CA VAL A 405 -10.14 6.21 -10.95
C VAL A 405 -10.83 4.87 -11.22
N VAL A 406 -12.07 4.70 -10.74
CA VAL A 406 -12.88 3.53 -11.11
C VAL A 406 -13.12 3.54 -12.62
N GLY A 407 -12.92 2.39 -13.27
CA GLY A 407 -13.14 2.23 -14.70
C GLY A 407 -14.62 2.23 -15.08
N SER A 408 -14.86 2.06 -16.38
CA SER A 408 -16.22 1.95 -16.93
C SER A 408 -16.88 0.62 -16.61
N THR A 409 -16.09 -0.40 -16.26
CA THR A 409 -16.58 -1.66 -15.74
C THR A 409 -16.43 -1.72 -14.21
N ASP A 410 -17.44 -2.25 -13.52
CA ASP A 410 -17.40 -2.46 -12.07
C ASP A 410 -16.12 -3.19 -11.62
N TYR A 411 -15.56 -2.75 -10.49
CA TYR A 411 -14.37 -3.33 -9.87
C TYR A 411 -13.13 -3.31 -10.79
N SER A 412 -13.01 -2.26 -11.61
CA SER A 412 -11.85 -2.00 -12.45
C SER A 412 -11.22 -0.64 -12.14
N ILE A 413 -9.95 -0.49 -12.49
CA ILE A 413 -9.16 0.73 -12.38
C ILE A 413 -8.80 1.25 -13.77
N VAL A 414 -8.96 2.55 -14.01
CA VAL A 414 -8.43 3.22 -15.21
C VAL A 414 -6.91 3.21 -15.16
N SER A 415 -6.27 2.63 -16.18
CA SER A 415 -4.83 2.40 -16.24
C SER A 415 -4.13 3.26 -17.30
N GLU A 416 -4.74 4.37 -17.70
CA GLU A 416 -4.05 5.38 -18.50
C GLU A 416 -2.95 6.06 -17.68
N ALA A 417 -1.83 6.35 -18.35
CA ALA A 417 -0.65 6.91 -17.69
C ALA A 417 -0.98 8.12 -16.82
N TYR A 418 -0.48 8.11 -15.60
CA TYR A 418 -0.60 9.17 -14.60
C TYR A 418 -2.02 9.43 -14.06
N LEU A 419 -3.01 8.59 -14.38
CA LEU A 419 -4.35 8.63 -13.77
C LEU A 419 -4.47 7.76 -12.49
N PHE A 420 -3.36 7.17 -12.08
CA PHE A 420 -3.18 6.42 -10.84
C PHE A 420 -1.80 6.72 -10.26
N ALA A 421 -1.64 6.46 -8.96
CA ALA A 421 -0.42 6.79 -8.23
C ALA A 421 -0.21 5.87 -7.04
N ALA A 422 1.04 5.72 -6.62
CA ALA A 422 1.39 5.11 -5.33
C ALA A 422 0.99 6.06 -4.19
N TYR A 423 0.40 5.49 -3.14
CA TYR A 423 -0.02 6.17 -1.92
C TYR A 423 0.45 5.43 -0.69
N ASP A 424 0.63 6.20 0.39
CA ASP A 424 0.51 5.69 1.75
C ASP A 424 -0.82 6.20 2.32
N ILE A 425 -1.69 5.26 2.69
CA ILE A 425 -2.91 5.53 3.45
C ILE A 425 -2.65 5.14 4.90
N TYR A 426 -2.78 6.09 5.82
CA TYR A 426 -2.40 5.87 7.21
C TYR A 426 -3.35 6.54 8.19
N THR A 427 -3.24 6.13 9.44
CA THR A 427 -3.94 6.73 10.59
C THR A 427 -2.92 7.39 11.52
N THR A 428 -3.35 8.37 12.31
CA THR A 428 -2.55 8.90 13.43
C THR A 428 -3.19 8.66 14.81
N ASP A 429 -4.40 8.07 14.84
CA ASP A 429 -5.21 7.86 16.03
C ASP A 429 -5.78 6.43 16.15
N GLY A 430 -5.05 5.45 15.60
CA GLY A 430 -5.43 4.04 15.67
C GLY A 430 -6.67 3.65 14.84
N GLY A 431 -6.97 4.37 13.75
CA GLY A 431 -7.98 4.01 12.75
C GLY A 431 -9.29 4.79 12.86
N THR A 432 -9.35 5.83 13.71
CA THR A 432 -10.53 6.70 13.82
C THR A 432 -10.56 7.73 12.70
N THR A 433 -9.39 8.24 12.31
CA THR A 433 -9.19 9.11 11.17
C THR A 433 -8.16 8.53 10.20
N TRP A 434 -8.36 8.81 8.91
CA TRP A 434 -7.53 8.30 7.84
C TRP A 434 -7.00 9.45 6.99
N HIS A 435 -5.76 9.31 6.55
CA HIS A 435 -5.04 10.24 5.71
C HIS A 435 -4.48 9.49 4.51
N ALA A 436 -4.22 10.21 3.41
CA ALA A 436 -3.58 9.65 2.24
C ALA A 436 -2.52 10.64 1.75
N VAL A 437 -1.31 10.15 1.47
CA VAL A 437 -0.23 10.96 0.90
C VAL A 437 0.22 10.33 -0.41
N LYS A 438 0.20 11.13 -1.47
CA LYS A 438 0.65 10.71 -2.81
C LYS A 438 2.17 10.59 -2.83
N LEU A 439 2.66 9.41 -3.19
CA LEU A 439 4.08 9.07 -3.21
C LEU A 439 4.70 9.22 -4.61
N GLY A 440 3.93 9.01 -5.65
CA GLY A 440 4.41 9.18 -7.01
C GLY A 440 3.34 8.80 -8.02
N SER A 441 3.19 9.61 -9.07
CA SER A 441 2.37 9.21 -10.20
C SER A 441 3.04 8.05 -10.92
N ILE A 442 2.23 7.08 -11.34
CA ILE A 442 2.71 5.88 -12.04
C ILE A 442 2.33 6.00 -13.51
N ARG A 443 3.22 5.52 -14.39
CA ARG A 443 2.99 5.53 -15.83
C ARG A 443 2.29 4.26 -16.30
N GLN A 444 2.82 3.09 -15.97
CA GLN A 444 2.28 1.81 -16.45
C GLN A 444 1.79 0.94 -15.30
N PHE A 445 0.61 0.34 -15.47
CA PHE A 445 -0.07 -0.40 -14.40
C PHE A 445 0.37 -1.86 -14.33
N ARG A 446 0.12 -2.63 -15.39
CA ARG A 446 0.32 -4.09 -15.42
C ARG A 446 1.35 -4.49 -16.46
N GLY A 447 2.28 -5.35 -16.06
CA GLY A 447 3.16 -6.09 -16.94
C GLY A 447 2.53 -7.43 -17.31
N THR A 448 2.69 -7.85 -18.56
CA THR A 448 2.20 -9.14 -19.08
C THR A 448 3.35 -9.89 -19.75
N TRP A 449 3.48 -11.18 -19.45
CA TRP A 449 4.46 -12.13 -19.99
C TRP A 449 3.74 -13.31 -20.66
N PRO A 450 4.45 -14.18 -21.43
CA PRO A 450 3.86 -15.37 -22.04
C PRO A 450 3.11 -16.25 -21.03
N GLY A 451 2.06 -16.93 -21.51
CA GLY A 451 1.19 -17.74 -20.65
C GLY A 451 0.20 -16.92 -19.80
N ASP A 452 -0.11 -15.70 -20.25
CA ASP A 452 -0.96 -14.70 -19.60
C ASP A 452 -0.43 -14.20 -18.25
N TYR A 453 0.75 -14.65 -17.82
CA TYR A 453 1.36 -14.28 -16.55
C TYR A 453 1.45 -12.75 -16.39
N THR A 454 0.98 -12.21 -15.27
CA THR A 454 0.84 -10.76 -15.07
C THR A 454 1.30 -10.32 -13.69
N GLU A 455 1.72 -9.05 -13.60
CA GLU A 455 2.14 -8.38 -12.37
C GLU A 455 1.70 -6.92 -12.43
N ASP A 456 1.11 -6.40 -11.36
CA ASP A 456 0.80 -4.97 -11.24
C ASP A 456 2.07 -4.19 -10.83
N ASN A 457 1.93 -3.11 -10.07
CA ASN A 457 3.08 -2.28 -9.68
C ASN A 457 3.88 -2.82 -8.49
N ARG A 458 3.43 -3.90 -7.83
CA ARG A 458 4.10 -4.52 -6.69
C ARG A 458 4.58 -3.51 -5.63
N ILE A 459 3.63 -2.95 -4.90
CA ILE A 459 3.89 -1.85 -3.95
C ILE A 459 4.16 -2.35 -2.52
N GLN A 460 5.40 -2.31 -2.05
CA GLN A 460 5.80 -2.86 -0.75
C GLN A 460 6.28 -1.80 0.24
N ILE A 461 6.25 -2.15 1.53
CA ILE A 461 6.60 -1.27 2.63
C ILE A 461 7.79 -1.82 3.44
N THR A 462 8.66 -0.92 3.86
CA THR A 462 9.77 -1.16 4.79
C THR A 462 9.67 -0.13 5.90
N VAL A 463 9.94 -0.52 7.14
CA VAL A 463 10.00 0.41 8.27
C VAL A 463 11.42 0.55 8.82
N SER A 464 11.78 1.71 9.38
CA SER A 464 13.01 1.87 10.15
C SER A 464 13.03 1.01 11.42
N PRO A 465 14.21 0.65 11.97
CA PRO A 465 14.29 -0.13 13.21
C PRO A 465 13.51 0.46 14.39
N ASP A 466 13.45 1.79 14.49
CA ASP A 466 12.66 2.53 15.50
C ASP A 466 11.17 2.68 15.14
N ARG A 467 10.77 2.24 13.94
CA ARG A 467 9.45 2.35 13.36
C ARG A 467 8.89 3.78 13.19
N GLU A 468 9.76 4.80 13.21
CA GLU A 468 9.35 6.21 13.03
C GLU A 468 9.36 6.65 11.56
N THR A 469 10.08 5.94 10.69
CA THR A 469 10.18 6.24 9.26
C THR A 469 9.70 5.04 8.44
N VAL A 470 8.81 5.32 7.50
CA VAL A 470 8.27 4.34 6.57
C VAL A 470 8.90 4.57 5.19
N PHE A 471 9.17 3.50 4.45
CA PHE A 471 9.62 3.56 3.07
C PHE A 471 8.70 2.71 2.21
N VAL A 472 8.24 3.26 1.09
CA VAL A 472 7.39 2.55 0.14
C VAL A 472 8.13 2.41 -1.18
N THR A 473 8.06 1.22 -1.75
CA THR A 473 8.75 0.84 -2.98
C THR A 473 7.77 0.26 -3.98
N TRP A 474 7.90 0.59 -5.27
CA TRP A 474 7.05 0.05 -6.34
C TRP A 474 7.80 -0.05 -7.67
N LEU A 475 7.22 -0.76 -8.61
CA LEU A 475 7.68 -0.95 -9.98
C LEU A 475 6.94 -0.03 -10.94
N ASP A 476 7.67 0.65 -11.81
CA ASP A 476 7.07 1.42 -12.91
C ASP A 476 8.00 1.47 -14.13
N THR A 477 7.41 1.37 -15.32
CA THR A 477 8.09 1.47 -16.60
C THR A 477 7.96 2.89 -17.11
N ASP A 478 9.08 3.62 -17.22
CA ASP A 478 9.11 5.03 -17.59
C ASP A 478 9.44 5.28 -19.08
N LEU A 479 9.43 4.21 -19.90
CA LEU A 479 9.68 4.26 -21.34
C LEU A 479 8.47 4.78 -22.11
N GLU A 480 8.71 5.66 -23.09
CA GLU A 480 7.62 6.28 -23.86
C GLU A 480 6.93 5.35 -24.84
N ASP A 481 7.66 4.36 -25.36
CA ASP A 481 7.24 3.43 -26.40
C ASP A 481 6.80 2.06 -25.85
N VAL A 482 6.70 1.92 -24.52
CA VAL A 482 6.26 0.70 -23.86
C VAL A 482 4.94 0.96 -23.17
N GLU A 483 3.91 0.19 -23.54
CA GLU A 483 2.53 0.34 -23.03
C GLU A 483 2.24 -0.50 -21.76
N ASP A 484 3.07 -1.50 -21.46
CA ASP A 484 2.91 -2.38 -20.30
C ASP A 484 4.04 -2.17 -19.27
N ASN A 485 3.80 -2.56 -18.02
CA ASN A 485 4.83 -2.50 -16.97
C ASN A 485 5.87 -3.64 -17.05
N THR A 486 6.31 -4.02 -18.26
CA THR A 486 7.18 -5.19 -18.50
C THR A 486 8.68 -4.88 -18.45
N ARG A 487 9.05 -3.60 -18.36
CA ARG A 487 10.44 -3.14 -18.25
C ARG A 487 10.59 -2.15 -17.09
N PRO A 488 10.23 -2.54 -15.86
CA PRO A 488 10.14 -1.60 -14.77
C PRO A 488 11.51 -1.22 -14.21
N ASN A 489 11.56 -0.02 -13.66
CA ASN A 489 12.51 0.41 -12.65
C ASN A 489 11.92 0.20 -11.25
N ILE A 490 12.78 0.19 -10.23
CA ILE A 490 12.35 0.24 -8.83
C ILE A 490 12.33 1.70 -8.39
N TYR A 491 11.19 2.16 -7.88
CA TYR A 491 11.01 3.47 -7.28
C TYR A 491 10.84 3.32 -5.78
N SER A 492 11.38 4.25 -5.00
CA SER A 492 11.22 4.27 -3.55
C SER A 492 11.01 5.67 -3.01
N ARG A 493 10.29 5.76 -1.89
CA ARG A 493 9.99 7.01 -1.20
C ARG A 493 9.92 6.81 0.31
N GLY A 494 10.67 7.63 1.05
CA GLY A 494 10.55 7.70 2.51
C GLY A 494 9.43 8.64 2.94
N ILE A 495 8.80 8.31 4.06
CA ILE A 495 7.61 8.93 4.61
C ILE A 495 7.77 9.06 6.13
N ARG A 496 7.54 10.27 6.64
CA ARG A 496 7.45 10.55 8.07
C ARG A 496 6.13 11.27 8.34
N PRO A 497 5.09 10.53 8.75
CA PRO A 497 3.78 11.09 9.05
C PRO A 497 3.89 12.13 10.16
N ASN A 498 3.03 13.14 10.10
CA ASN A 498 2.89 14.09 11.18
C ASN A 498 1.46 14.09 11.74
N PRO A 499 1.26 14.58 12.97
CA PRO A 499 -0.04 14.54 13.64
C PRO A 499 -1.15 15.37 12.98
N TRP A 500 -0.86 16.13 11.92
CA TRP A 500 -1.82 16.95 11.19
C TRP A 500 -2.34 16.27 9.92
N GLY A 501 -2.00 14.99 9.69
CA GLY A 501 -2.45 14.26 8.52
C GLY A 501 -1.70 14.60 7.24
N THR A 502 -0.46 15.10 7.37
CA THR A 502 0.50 15.29 6.28
C THR A 502 1.78 14.50 6.59
N ALA A 503 2.74 14.44 5.67
CA ALA A 503 4.00 13.72 5.90
C ALA A 503 5.19 14.45 5.29
N ASP A 504 6.33 14.38 5.98
CA ASP A 504 7.61 14.71 5.35
C ASP A 504 7.99 13.56 4.41
N LEU A 505 8.43 13.90 3.20
CA LEU A 505 8.76 12.90 2.19
C LEU A 505 10.20 13.08 1.74
N THR A 506 10.81 11.99 1.28
CA THR A 506 12.08 12.09 0.58
C THR A 506 11.92 12.89 -0.72
N CYS A 507 12.93 13.67 -1.09
CA CYS A 507 12.89 14.57 -2.24
C CYS A 507 14.23 14.74 -2.94
N ASP A 508 14.19 15.21 -4.20
CA ASP A 508 15.37 15.69 -4.92
C ASP A 508 15.48 17.20 -4.74
N GLY A 509 16.40 17.62 -3.87
CA GLY A 509 16.51 19.01 -3.43
C GLY A 509 15.27 19.43 -2.64
N THR A 510 14.41 20.25 -3.24
CA THR A 510 13.13 20.66 -2.64
C THR A 510 11.92 20.07 -3.37
N ASN A 511 12.14 19.25 -4.40
CA ASN A 511 11.06 18.71 -5.20
C ASN A 511 10.63 17.34 -4.66
N PRO A 512 9.42 17.19 -4.12
CA PRO A 512 8.94 15.96 -3.51
C PRO A 512 8.60 14.92 -4.59
N ILE A 513 9.62 14.30 -5.18
CA ILE A 513 9.52 13.23 -6.18
C ILE A 513 10.06 11.90 -5.66
N ALA A 514 9.55 10.80 -6.21
CA ALA A 514 10.04 9.46 -5.93
C ALA A 514 11.48 9.30 -6.42
N THR A 515 12.28 8.49 -5.72
CA THR A 515 13.65 8.16 -6.14
C THR A 515 13.62 6.92 -7.01
N ASN A 516 14.11 7.01 -8.25
CA ASN A 516 14.37 5.84 -9.09
C ASN A 516 15.66 5.15 -8.60
N VAL A 517 15.50 4.04 -7.88
CA VAL A 517 16.58 3.27 -7.23
C VAL A 517 17.50 2.62 -8.26
N THR A 518 16.93 2.13 -9.36
CA THR A 518 17.67 1.39 -10.38
C THR A 518 18.28 2.27 -11.46
N LEU A 519 18.10 3.59 -11.37
CA LEU A 519 18.60 4.54 -12.36
C LEU A 519 20.12 4.39 -12.53
N PHE A 520 20.55 4.24 -13.79
CA PHE A 520 21.95 4.00 -14.17
C PHE A 520 22.60 2.73 -13.58
N SER A 521 21.79 1.72 -13.24
CA SER A 521 22.28 0.41 -12.79
C SER A 521 21.82 -0.72 -13.72
N PRO A 522 22.36 -1.95 -13.58
CA PRO A 522 21.87 -3.12 -14.31
C PRO A 522 20.40 -3.49 -14.05
N GLY A 523 19.79 -2.93 -13.00
CA GLY A 523 18.37 -3.11 -12.71
C GLY A 523 17.47 -2.18 -13.51
N MET A 524 18.03 -1.16 -14.17
CA MET A 524 17.28 -0.20 -14.98
C MET A 524 16.54 -0.95 -16.08
N TRP A 525 15.21 -0.79 -16.12
CA TRP A 525 14.31 -1.45 -17.08
C TRP A 525 14.33 -2.99 -17.06
N ASN A 526 14.82 -3.58 -15.98
CA ASN A 526 15.03 -5.01 -15.87
C ASN A 526 14.60 -5.58 -14.50
N ALA A 527 13.93 -4.79 -13.68
CA ALA A 527 13.51 -5.18 -12.34
C ALA A 527 12.11 -5.80 -12.31
N SER A 528 11.84 -6.76 -13.20
CA SER A 528 10.49 -7.28 -13.50
C SER A 528 9.67 -7.68 -12.27
N PHE A 529 10.32 -8.24 -11.24
CA PHE A 529 9.73 -8.48 -9.94
C PHE A 529 10.69 -8.04 -8.85
N ALA A 530 10.29 -7.13 -7.97
CA ALA A 530 11.09 -6.74 -6.82
C ALA A 530 10.60 -7.40 -5.52
N ALA A 531 11.45 -7.42 -4.51
CA ALA A 531 11.03 -7.60 -3.13
C ALA A 531 11.84 -6.70 -2.21
N VAL A 532 11.22 -6.19 -1.14
CA VAL A 532 11.89 -5.41 -0.09
C VAL A 532 11.73 -6.09 1.26
N ALA A 533 12.69 -5.90 2.15
CA ALA A 533 12.56 -6.37 3.52
C ALA A 533 11.58 -5.51 4.30
N GLN A 534 10.90 -6.12 5.27
CA GLN A 534 9.98 -5.46 6.19
C GLN A 534 10.68 -4.41 7.09
N LYS A 535 11.96 -4.60 7.39
CA LYS A 535 12.80 -3.66 8.15
C LYS A 535 13.98 -3.15 7.31
N SER A 536 14.35 -1.90 7.53
CA SER A 536 15.61 -1.33 7.02
C SER A 536 16.73 -1.45 8.07
N PHE A 537 17.97 -1.31 7.64
CA PHE A 537 19.09 -1.06 8.55
C PHE A 537 19.25 0.44 8.80
N PHE A 538 19.71 0.79 10.00
CA PHE A 538 20.13 2.15 10.32
C PHE A 538 21.54 2.17 10.90
N ALA A 539 22.48 2.72 10.15
CA ALA A 539 23.87 2.87 10.56
C ALA A 539 24.47 4.14 9.93
N ASP A 540 25.33 4.85 10.66
CA ASP A 540 26.01 6.06 10.18
C ASP A 540 25.07 7.14 9.61
N GLY A 541 23.86 7.26 10.17
CA GLY A 541 22.83 8.21 9.71
C GLY A 541 22.16 7.83 8.40
N LYS A 542 22.26 6.57 7.98
CA LYS A 542 21.73 6.05 6.73
C LYS A 542 20.69 4.97 6.97
N TYR A 543 19.51 5.13 6.38
CA TYR A 543 18.49 4.11 6.26
C TYR A 543 18.77 3.30 5.00
N THR A 544 19.32 2.09 5.15
CA THR A 544 19.58 1.17 4.05
C THR A 544 18.41 0.22 3.93
N ILE A 545 17.74 0.23 2.77
CA ILE A 545 16.58 -0.63 2.50
C ILE A 545 17.07 -1.85 1.72
N PRO A 546 17.02 -3.06 2.29
CA PRO A 546 17.34 -4.27 1.54
C PRO A 546 16.32 -4.48 0.43
N MET A 547 16.80 -4.63 -0.80
CA MET A 547 15.96 -4.85 -1.97
C MET A 547 16.57 -5.93 -2.84
N THR A 548 15.72 -6.83 -3.32
CA THR A 548 16.05 -7.81 -4.34
C THR A 548 15.16 -7.60 -5.56
N TYR A 549 15.60 -8.12 -6.70
CA TYR A 549 14.75 -8.25 -7.87
C TYR A 549 15.08 -9.49 -8.69
N GLN A 550 14.10 -9.91 -9.48
CA GLN A 550 14.18 -10.99 -10.44
C GLN A 550 13.96 -10.39 -11.85
N PRO A 551 15.00 -10.37 -12.70
CA PRO A 551 14.83 -9.98 -14.09
C PRO A 551 14.08 -11.06 -14.87
N LEU A 552 13.13 -10.63 -15.70
CA LEU A 552 12.43 -11.48 -16.66
C LEU A 552 12.05 -10.64 -17.88
N ALA A 553 12.67 -10.91 -19.03
CA ALA A 553 12.39 -10.16 -20.25
C ALA A 553 10.93 -10.38 -20.71
N PRO A 554 10.28 -9.39 -21.35
CA PRO A 554 8.85 -9.41 -21.65
C PRO A 554 8.36 -10.60 -22.48
N ASP A 555 9.24 -11.19 -23.30
CA ASP A 555 8.94 -12.29 -24.23
C ASP A 555 9.42 -13.67 -23.73
N VAL A 556 9.94 -13.73 -22.50
CA VAL A 556 10.46 -14.97 -21.90
C VAL A 556 9.39 -15.65 -21.06
N ASP A 557 9.22 -16.96 -21.26
CA ASP A 557 8.32 -17.80 -20.48
C ASP A 557 8.72 -17.77 -18.98
N PRO A 558 7.80 -17.38 -18.07
CA PRO A 558 8.02 -17.39 -16.62
C PRO A 558 8.40 -18.77 -16.05
N GLY A 559 8.14 -19.86 -16.78
CA GLY A 559 8.58 -21.21 -16.46
C GLY A 559 10.08 -21.47 -16.64
N THR A 560 10.83 -20.52 -17.19
CA THR A 560 12.29 -20.65 -17.41
C THR A 560 13.11 -20.28 -16.18
N PRO A 561 14.30 -20.87 -15.99
CA PRO A 561 15.17 -20.53 -14.87
C PRO A 561 15.54 -19.05 -14.78
N VAL A 562 15.61 -18.54 -13.56
CA VAL A 562 15.91 -17.14 -13.25
C VAL A 562 17.05 -17.01 -12.24
N GLN A 563 17.71 -15.85 -12.26
CA GLN A 563 18.78 -15.47 -11.33
C GLN A 563 18.32 -14.25 -10.52
N TYR A 564 18.27 -14.38 -9.20
CA TYR A 564 17.94 -13.27 -8.32
C TYR A 564 19.11 -12.28 -8.23
N LYS A 565 18.75 -11.02 -7.98
CA LYS A 565 19.66 -9.88 -7.88
C LYS A 565 19.41 -9.16 -6.56
N TYR A 566 20.46 -8.75 -5.86
CA TYR A 566 20.40 -7.91 -4.66
C TYR A 566 20.95 -6.52 -4.95
N ILE A 567 20.29 -5.49 -4.44
CA ILE A 567 20.69 -4.09 -4.57
C ILE A 567 21.45 -3.66 -3.32
N THR A 568 22.64 -3.11 -3.51
CA THR A 568 23.48 -2.53 -2.45
C THR A 568 23.72 -1.05 -2.68
N ASN A 569 24.19 -0.37 -1.64
CA ASN A 569 24.56 1.05 -1.64
C ASN A 569 23.40 2.03 -1.85
N PHE A 570 22.15 1.56 -1.82
CA PHE A 570 20.98 2.42 -1.75
C PHE A 570 20.66 2.76 -0.30
N PHE A 571 20.55 4.05 0.01
CA PHE A 571 20.11 4.52 1.32
C PHE A 571 19.45 5.89 1.24
N PHE A 572 18.59 6.17 2.21
CA PHE A 572 18.17 7.52 2.55
C PHE A 572 18.91 8.04 3.78
N THR A 573 18.93 9.35 3.95
CA THR A 573 19.42 10.02 5.18
C THR A 573 18.36 10.98 5.66
N ASP A 574 18.51 11.55 6.86
CA ASP A 574 17.63 12.63 7.30
C ASP A 574 17.60 13.82 6.33
N ALA A 575 18.74 14.12 5.69
CA ALA A 575 18.85 15.19 4.70
C ALA A 575 18.11 14.87 3.38
N SER A 576 17.67 13.62 3.18
CA SER A 576 16.84 13.23 2.04
C SER A 576 15.39 13.71 2.18
N PHE A 577 14.93 13.98 3.41
CA PHE A 577 13.55 14.40 3.67
C PHE A 577 13.41 15.91 3.56
N CYS A 578 12.34 16.36 2.91
CA CYS A 578 11.87 17.73 3.02
C CYS A 578 10.39 17.75 3.43
N VAL A 579 10.02 18.85 4.07
CA VAL A 579 8.64 19.08 4.50
C VAL A 579 7.77 19.26 3.26
N VAL A 580 6.89 18.31 3.00
CA VAL A 580 5.93 18.36 1.90
C VAL A 580 4.60 18.85 2.45
N GLY A 581 4.05 19.91 1.86
CA GLY A 581 2.86 20.58 2.40
C GLY A 581 3.17 21.82 3.24
N ALA A 582 4.45 22.14 3.43
CA ALA A 582 4.83 23.54 3.53
C ALA A 582 4.82 24.10 2.09
N GLU A 583 3.77 24.84 1.71
CA GLU A 583 4.07 26.06 0.96
C GLU A 583 5.24 26.69 1.70
N GLU A 584 6.33 26.96 0.98
CA GLU A 584 7.49 27.69 1.48
C GLU A 584 7.03 28.57 2.64
N ILE A 585 7.38 28.20 3.89
CA ILE A 585 7.24 29.13 4.99
C ILE A 585 8.34 30.18 4.71
N GLN A 586 8.15 31.01 3.67
CA GLN A 586 8.08 32.42 3.96
C GLN A 586 7.25 32.48 5.22
N GLN A 587 7.88 32.84 6.32
CA GLN A 587 7.22 33.17 7.55
C GLN A 587 6.14 34.20 7.20
N ILE A 588 4.96 33.74 6.76
CA ILE A 588 3.91 34.62 6.34
C ILE A 588 3.37 35.11 7.66
N GLU A 589 3.85 36.27 8.07
CA GLU A 589 3.37 37.01 9.23
C GLU A 589 1.92 37.50 9.02
N THR A 590 1.05 36.74 8.35
CA THR A 590 -0.32 37.14 8.07
C THR A 590 -1.27 36.55 9.11
N THR A 591 -2.01 37.46 9.73
CA THR A 591 -3.15 37.13 10.56
C THR A 591 -4.19 36.39 9.72
N GLN A 592 -4.52 35.14 10.08
CA GLN A 592 -5.62 34.42 9.45
C GLN A 592 -6.94 34.80 10.12
N VAL A 593 -7.94 35.11 9.31
CA VAL A 593 -9.28 35.48 9.78
C VAL A 593 -10.25 34.54 9.09
N SER A 594 -11.02 33.77 9.85
CA SER A 594 -12.01 32.83 9.31
C SER A 594 -13.18 33.57 8.67
N GLN A 595 -13.99 32.85 7.90
CA GLN A 595 -15.34 33.33 7.63
C GLN A 595 -16.15 33.36 8.94
N ASN A 596 -17.09 34.29 9.08
CA ASN A 596 -17.97 34.32 10.25
C ASN A 596 -18.91 33.11 10.20
N PHE A 597 -19.10 32.41 11.32
CA PHE A 597 -19.99 31.24 11.40
C PHE A 597 -20.96 31.38 12.57
N PRO A 598 -22.29 31.23 12.34
CA PRO A 598 -22.94 30.99 11.05
C PRO A 598 -22.92 32.21 10.10
N ASN A 599 -23.06 31.99 8.79
CA ASN A 599 -23.29 33.03 7.76
C ASN A 599 -24.17 32.46 6.63
N PRO A 600 -25.40 32.94 6.40
CA PRO A 600 -26.06 34.05 7.09
C PRO A 600 -26.36 33.78 8.57
N PHE A 601 -26.41 34.82 9.42
CA PHE A 601 -26.77 34.72 10.84
C PHE A 601 -27.96 35.61 11.20
N ASN A 602 -28.73 35.21 12.21
CA ASN A 602 -29.93 35.91 12.72
C ASN A 602 -29.89 36.12 14.26
N GLY A 603 -28.76 35.82 14.90
CA GLY A 603 -28.56 35.89 16.35
C GLY A 603 -27.14 36.30 16.67
N GLU A 604 -26.25 35.33 16.88
CA GLU A 604 -24.80 35.58 17.04
C GLU A 604 -24.02 34.88 15.92
N THR A 605 -22.83 35.40 15.61
CA THR A 605 -21.85 34.78 14.72
C THR A 605 -20.45 34.96 15.27
N ASN A 606 -19.60 33.96 15.08
CA ASN A 606 -18.22 33.97 15.55
C ASN A 606 -17.24 34.14 14.39
N ILE A 607 -16.24 34.98 14.57
CA ILE A 607 -15.10 35.18 13.68
C ILE A 607 -13.87 34.66 14.43
N TYR A 608 -13.23 33.63 13.90
CA TYR A 608 -12.02 33.04 14.47
C TYR A 608 -10.80 33.70 13.83
N ILE A 609 -9.89 34.18 14.66
CA ILE A 609 -8.69 34.89 14.24
C ILE A 609 -7.50 34.14 14.80
N ASN A 610 -6.54 33.79 13.95
CA ASN A 610 -5.28 33.23 14.38
C ASN A 610 -4.18 34.28 14.23
N LEU A 611 -3.62 34.72 15.35
CA LEU A 611 -2.56 35.72 15.39
C LEU A 611 -1.20 35.03 15.34
N ALA A 612 -0.46 35.21 14.25
CA ALA A 612 0.89 34.69 14.09
C ALA A 612 1.89 35.25 15.13
N LYS A 613 1.66 36.49 15.61
CA LYS A 613 2.38 37.14 16.71
C LYS A 613 1.47 38.05 17.50
N GLY A 614 1.85 38.36 18.73
CA GLY A 614 1.04 39.26 19.56
C GLY A 614 0.91 40.66 18.94
N SER A 615 -0.32 41.14 18.79
CA SER A 615 -0.60 42.43 18.15
C SER A 615 -1.93 43.06 18.62
N ASN A 616 -2.11 44.34 18.32
CA ASN A 616 -3.39 45.01 18.55
C ASN A 616 -4.42 44.54 17.51
N LEU A 617 -5.59 44.12 17.98
CA LEU A 617 -6.64 43.55 17.16
C LEU A 617 -7.84 44.50 17.06
N ASN A 618 -8.20 44.88 15.84
CA ASN A 618 -9.36 45.73 15.54
C ASN A 618 -10.32 45.04 14.57
N LEU A 619 -11.62 45.30 14.72
CA LEU A 619 -12.68 44.88 13.82
C LEU A 619 -13.48 46.09 13.36
N GLU A 620 -13.70 46.23 12.07
CA GLU A 620 -14.59 47.23 11.48
C GLU A 620 -15.61 46.55 10.56
N VAL A 621 -16.84 47.05 10.51
CA VAL A 621 -17.90 46.53 9.64
C VAL A 621 -18.45 47.65 8.76
N TYR A 622 -18.63 47.34 7.48
CA TYR A 622 -19.11 48.25 6.44
C TYR A 622 -20.34 47.67 5.74
N ASN A 623 -21.29 48.52 5.36
CA ASN A 623 -22.42 48.13 4.52
C ASN A 623 -22.07 48.20 3.01
N LEU A 624 -23.02 47.84 2.14
CA LEU A 624 -22.82 47.85 0.68
C LEU A 624 -22.49 49.21 0.07
N THR A 625 -22.83 50.33 0.74
CA THR A 625 -22.49 51.68 0.27
C THR A 625 -21.11 52.15 0.75
N GLY A 626 -20.37 51.29 1.47
CA GLY A 626 -19.06 51.62 2.04
C GLY A 626 -19.12 52.43 3.32
N GLN A 627 -20.30 52.61 3.91
CA GLN A 627 -20.45 53.27 5.21
C GLN A 627 -20.04 52.30 6.32
N LYS A 628 -19.15 52.76 7.21
CA LYS A 628 -18.78 52.05 8.45
C LYS A 628 -19.95 52.06 9.43
N VAL A 629 -20.42 50.90 9.83
CA VAL A 629 -21.58 50.70 10.71
C VAL A 629 -21.22 50.17 12.09
N LEU A 630 -20.05 49.54 12.25
CA LEU A 630 -19.55 49.04 13.53
C LEU A 630 -18.02 49.11 13.57
N ALA A 631 -17.44 49.41 14.73
CA ALA A 631 -16.01 49.32 14.99
C ALA A 631 -15.77 48.85 16.43
N LYS A 632 -14.91 47.85 16.63
CA LYS A 632 -14.54 47.29 17.93
C LYS A 632 -13.02 47.13 18.01
N ASP A 633 -12.41 47.73 19.03
CA ASP A 633 -10.99 47.58 19.36
C ASP A 633 -10.84 46.59 20.52
N TYR A 634 -10.07 45.52 20.30
CA TYR A 634 -9.83 44.45 21.26
C TYR A 634 -8.46 44.57 21.96
N GLY A 635 -7.70 45.62 21.65
CA GLY A 635 -6.37 45.88 22.19
C GLY A 635 -5.37 44.80 21.83
N TYR A 636 -4.26 44.76 22.58
CA TYR A 636 -3.22 43.76 22.39
C TYR A 636 -3.70 42.35 22.76
N LYS A 637 -3.49 41.40 21.85
CA LYS A 637 -3.70 39.97 22.06
C LYS A 637 -2.38 39.22 21.85
N PRO A 638 -2.06 38.20 22.68
CA PRO A 638 -0.90 37.35 22.44
C PRO A 638 -1.07 36.54 21.14
N ALA A 639 0.01 35.92 20.67
CA ALA A 639 -0.06 34.98 19.56
C ALA A 639 -1.00 33.81 19.89
N GLY A 640 -1.67 33.26 18.88
CA GLY A 640 -2.65 32.18 19.01
C GLY A 640 -4.08 32.59 18.64
N GLN A 641 -5.04 31.75 19.00
CA GLN A 641 -6.43 31.88 18.56
C GLN A 641 -7.21 32.89 19.42
N VAL A 642 -7.95 33.78 18.75
CA VAL A 642 -8.86 34.76 19.33
C VAL A 642 -10.21 34.65 18.64
N THR A 643 -11.29 34.59 19.41
CA THR A 643 -12.66 34.56 18.88
C THR A 643 -13.33 35.91 19.10
N ILE A 644 -13.90 36.49 18.04
CA ILE A 644 -14.77 37.66 18.12
C ILE A 644 -16.21 37.24 17.84
N THR A 645 -17.12 37.60 18.74
CA THR A 645 -18.57 37.38 18.57
C THR A 645 -19.26 38.67 18.14
N LEU A 646 -20.06 38.59 17.07
CA LEU A 646 -20.95 39.64 16.59
C LEU A 646 -22.41 39.25 16.80
N ARG A 647 -23.25 40.25 17.11
CA ARG A 647 -24.68 40.05 17.33
C ARG A 647 -25.51 40.75 16.27
N ALA A 648 -26.59 40.10 15.84
CA ALA A 648 -27.45 40.57 14.76
C ALA A 648 -28.26 41.80 15.17
N ASP A 649 -28.52 42.02 16.46
CA ASP A 649 -29.18 43.23 16.96
C ASP A 649 -28.34 44.51 16.82
N GLU A 650 -27.03 44.38 16.59
CA GLU A 650 -26.13 45.50 16.29
C GLU A 650 -26.20 45.94 14.80
N LEU A 651 -26.89 45.20 13.92
CA LEU A 651 -26.88 45.40 12.46
C LEU A 651 -28.27 45.17 11.84
N THR A 652 -28.67 45.94 10.83
CA THR A 652 -29.93 45.66 10.12
C THR A 652 -29.78 44.46 9.17
N THR A 653 -30.87 43.77 8.81
CA THR A 653 -30.87 42.71 7.77
C THR A 653 -30.21 43.22 6.48
N GLY A 654 -29.23 42.47 5.94
CA GLY A 654 -28.49 42.89 4.76
C GLY A 654 -27.12 42.26 4.60
N VAL A 655 -26.39 42.70 3.57
CA VAL A 655 -25.01 42.27 3.28
C VAL A 655 -24.02 43.29 3.82
N TYR A 656 -22.97 42.79 4.49
CA TYR A 656 -21.92 43.60 5.07
C TYR A 656 -20.54 43.02 4.73
N PHE A 657 -19.51 43.84 4.91
CA PHE A 657 -18.12 43.44 4.88
C PHE A 657 -17.49 43.78 6.23
N TYR A 658 -16.92 42.78 6.91
CA TYR A 658 -16.12 43.04 8.09
C TYR A 658 -14.63 42.98 7.74
N THR A 659 -13.85 43.87 8.32
CA THR A 659 -12.41 43.98 8.17
C THR A 659 -11.77 43.81 9.53
N VAL A 660 -10.91 42.82 9.66
CA VAL A 660 -10.07 42.62 10.85
C VAL A 660 -8.68 43.17 10.55
N GLU A 661 -8.18 44.02 11.43
CA GLU A 661 -6.82 44.56 11.37
C GLU A 661 -6.00 44.05 12.56
N ALA A 662 -4.90 43.37 12.27
CA ALA A 662 -3.94 42.88 13.26
C ALA A 662 -2.56 42.65 12.64
N SER A 663 -1.50 42.92 13.40
CA SER A 663 -0.10 42.84 12.93
C SER A 663 0.19 43.67 11.67
N GLY A 664 -0.55 44.77 11.44
CA GLY A 664 -0.43 45.61 10.23
C GLY A 664 -1.13 45.04 8.99
N ASN A 665 -1.76 43.86 9.08
CA ASN A 665 -2.54 43.25 8.00
C ASN A 665 -4.03 43.55 8.15
N LYS A 666 -4.73 43.74 7.03
CA LYS A 666 -6.18 43.91 6.96
C LYS A 666 -6.80 42.77 6.17
N VAL A 667 -7.69 42.00 6.79
CA VAL A 667 -8.45 40.93 6.13
C VAL A 667 -9.92 41.29 6.13
N THR A 668 -10.49 41.44 4.94
CA THR A 668 -11.91 41.78 4.74
C THR A 668 -12.69 40.58 4.23
N ARG A 669 -13.85 40.29 4.83
CA ARG A 669 -14.74 39.20 4.43
C ARG A 669 -16.20 39.64 4.44
N LYS A 670 -17.02 38.97 3.62
CA LYS A 670 -18.46 39.25 3.47
C LYS A 670 -19.29 38.46 4.48
N MET A 671 -20.23 39.12 5.14
CA MET A 671 -21.23 38.50 6.01
C MET A 671 -22.65 38.92 5.64
N ILE A 672 -23.64 38.08 5.96
CA ILE A 672 -25.06 38.27 5.68
C ILE A 672 -25.83 38.20 7.01
N VAL A 673 -26.53 39.27 7.35
CA VAL A 673 -27.43 39.35 8.51
C VAL A 673 -28.85 39.10 8.00
N LYS A 674 -29.58 38.18 8.64
CA LYS A 674 -30.97 37.83 8.32
C LYS A 674 -31.96 38.55 9.22
#